data_AF-A0A5Q4GHK8-F1
#
_entry.id   AF-A0A5Q4GHK8-F1
#
_cell.length_a   1.000
_cell.length_b   1.000
_cell.length_c   1.000
_cell.angle_alpha   90.00
_cell.angle_beta   90.00
_cell.angle_gamma   90.00
#
_symmetry.space_group_name_H-M   'P 1'
#
loop_
_entity.id
_entity.type
_entity.pdbx_description
1 polymer ?
#
loop_
_entity_poly.entity_id
_entity_poly.type
_entity_poly.pdbx_seq_one_letter_code
_entity_poly.pdbx_strand_id
1 'polypeptide(L)'
;MALALLIVLLVACGAPGTSPPPQNGNGDGNGGNGDLATALNALGADTTTTARVDPQGDPLPEDYAPLGGSASIGVPDALAGASGSATIHELFIAGPTVTASGSRITLLELDDVLIDGDGTVQQGTASPLLTLNEVDHPWVDDDSGDGAQSNNGRSLRAAASGDLDGDGLDEIVVVYVDTALAARPVRVLTIDDSEDGFGEMASNVADGSEVLDVQVATGDFTGDGVASVVLALADATGVDLLFLEGEPGSYSVDTSLTKRIAATTDVDQITARLAAGNLDYDNALELVVVVNELITTTGSVTGSARYFVFDDASTGFDELASGAVSAVGFAAAHVADVALGDITGNGLDEIVLGGLTSFNTECSDQPEAVVMALDNAIGGFEPLGATVVDAGFADCAAVAFAPVQHRFFHVTTPDLDGDGVSAIQAGRYVFASFRDEATFTLMHEIPEAVFWQRDATNAHITTNTSAIVAADVTSDGRENIVMYHQWNPGVRVWGLSTETSVGVDGFAELSRVPTAEYTPVDDVRPLLVPANVDHDSVVMAYAAASHELVFTEPMLIAVMAAAPCGEGIGQNLDGCSATFGNADVTTVTAETTVSVSASAYIGAKTAVNVPWLGEFGAQKTRSLTVRASASAGASYSVGTSRRFTSGPLEDAVVFSTIPYDRYVYDVLSHPDPDMIGGTIEVMVPREPIVMKVEREFYNERISDVSTPIGSNVFDHVAGDLSTYPGVSRKNELLGQFGGPLGLGGLQNGPLSVGEGSGSTGLGIDVGAEVSAGTSLGIEYTRSVDVTAGPVLAGYSVGYGVDASLTVSSGESTSYDVSVGDLSSATFAEHQYAFGMFTYVQPIGGQQAKVINFWVE
;
A
#
# COMPACT_ATOMS: atom_id res chain seq x y z
N MET A 1 4.01 -18.00 53.15
CA MET A 1 4.03 -17.14 54.34
C MET A 1 5.46 -16.65 54.53
N ALA A 2 5.69 -15.33 54.65
CA ALA A 2 6.95 -14.68 55.01
C ALA A 2 8.24 -15.02 54.20
N LEU A 3 8.48 -14.21 53.17
CA LEU A 3 9.65 -13.33 53.02
C LEU A 3 10.95 -13.68 53.79
N ALA A 4 12.08 -13.77 53.07
CA ALA A 4 13.43 -13.59 53.61
C ALA A 4 14.31 -12.80 52.62
N LEU A 5 15.12 -11.86 53.13
CA LEU A 5 15.85 -10.81 52.41
C LEU A 5 17.36 -10.91 52.67
N LEU A 6 18.23 -10.64 51.67
CA LEU A 6 19.72 -10.61 51.78
C LEU A 6 20.33 -9.95 50.51
N ILE A 7 21.40 -9.12 50.49
CA ILE A 7 21.89 -8.11 51.45
C ILE A 7 22.76 -7.04 50.69
N VAL A 8 22.41 -5.75 50.85
CA VAL A 8 23.28 -4.56 51.11
C VAL A 8 24.65 -4.43 50.41
N LEU A 9 24.92 -3.27 49.76
CA LEU A 9 25.94 -2.29 50.21
C LEU A 9 25.89 -0.93 49.48
N LEU A 10 25.80 0.17 50.24
CA LEU A 10 25.91 1.56 49.76
C LEU A 10 26.56 2.39 50.88
N VAL A 11 27.64 3.13 50.61
CA VAL A 11 28.43 3.85 51.65
C VAL A 11 28.73 5.31 51.27
N ALA A 12 28.01 6.20 51.96
CA ALA A 12 28.40 7.50 52.52
C ALA A 12 29.44 8.44 51.83
N CYS A 13 28.91 9.59 51.38
CA CYS A 13 29.28 10.99 51.74
C CYS A 13 30.74 11.39 52.05
N GLY A 14 31.22 12.44 51.35
CA GLY A 14 32.29 13.34 51.81
C GLY A 14 32.54 14.54 50.87
N ALA A 15 32.16 15.75 51.29
CA ALA A 15 32.50 17.05 50.65
C ALA A 15 33.73 17.71 51.36
N PRO A 16 34.29 18.89 50.96
CA PRO A 16 33.88 19.82 49.90
C PRO A 16 34.99 20.48 49.03
N GLY A 17 34.59 21.01 47.86
CA GLY A 17 34.96 22.35 47.35
C GLY A 17 36.37 22.67 46.80
N THR A 18 36.45 22.95 45.49
CA THR A 18 37.35 23.95 44.87
C THR A 18 36.76 24.48 43.56
N SER A 19 36.79 25.80 43.33
CA SER A 19 36.30 26.44 42.09
C SER A 19 37.32 26.39 40.94
N PRO A 20 36.88 26.18 39.68
CA PRO A 20 37.62 26.56 38.47
C PRO A 20 37.14 27.90 37.87
N PRO A 21 37.89 28.51 36.92
CA PRO A 21 37.71 29.90 36.46
C PRO A 21 36.70 30.04 35.29
N PRO A 22 36.29 31.27 34.92
CA PRO A 22 35.37 31.49 33.81
C PRO A 22 36.05 31.30 32.44
N GLN A 23 35.37 30.57 31.56
CA GLN A 23 35.53 30.62 30.10
C GLN A 23 34.12 30.89 29.55
N ASN A 24 33.85 32.10 29.07
CA ASN A 24 34.05 32.54 27.68
C ASN A 24 33.36 31.59 26.70
N GLY A 25 32.29 32.09 26.08
CA GLY A 25 31.45 31.28 25.21
C GLY A 25 32.14 30.89 23.91
N ASN A 26 31.71 29.74 23.40
CA ASN A 26 31.68 29.45 21.98
C ASN A 26 30.23 29.03 21.70
N GLY A 27 29.55 29.74 20.80
CA GLY A 27 28.18 29.40 20.43
C GLY A 27 28.21 28.34 19.35
N ASP A 28 27.97 27.09 19.72
CA ASP A 28 27.66 26.05 18.75
C ASP A 28 26.19 26.21 18.35
N GLY A 29 25.98 26.77 17.16
CA GLY A 29 24.66 26.99 16.58
C GLY A 29 24.03 25.69 16.11
N ASN A 30 23.51 24.89 17.03
CA ASN A 30 22.62 23.76 16.74
C ASN A 30 21.17 24.28 16.61
N GLY A 31 20.93 25.16 15.64
CA GLY A 31 19.60 25.68 15.32
C GLY A 31 18.97 24.85 14.19
N GLY A 32 17.78 24.29 14.45
CA GLY A 32 17.05 23.43 13.51
C GLY A 32 16.06 22.52 14.24
N ASN A 33 16.56 21.44 14.83
CA ASN A 33 15.71 20.31 15.26
C ASN A 33 14.98 20.50 16.59
N GLY A 34 15.40 21.45 17.43
CA GLY A 34 14.82 21.65 18.76
C GLY A 34 13.56 22.51 18.79
N ASP A 35 13.19 23.16 17.68
CA ASP A 35 12.27 24.31 17.71
C ASP A 35 10.80 23.90 17.55
N LEU A 36 10.43 23.19 16.47
CA LEU A 36 9.04 22.80 16.21
C LEU A 36 8.46 21.91 17.31
N ALA A 37 9.16 20.85 17.72
CA ALA A 37 8.68 19.99 18.81
C ALA A 37 8.53 20.76 20.14
N THR A 38 9.45 21.69 20.44
CA THR A 38 9.32 22.56 21.63
C THR A 38 8.13 23.51 21.51
N ALA A 39 7.92 24.11 20.34
CA ALA A 39 6.79 24.98 20.05
C ALA A 39 5.45 24.24 20.18
N LEU A 40 5.33 23.05 19.60
CA LEU A 40 4.14 22.20 19.66
C LEU A 40 3.83 21.74 21.10
N ASN A 41 4.82 21.24 21.84
CA ASN A 41 4.64 20.93 23.27
C ASN A 41 4.28 22.17 24.10
N ALA A 42 4.87 23.33 23.81
CA ALA A 42 4.54 24.58 24.48
C ALA A 42 3.12 25.08 24.13
N LEU A 43 2.58 24.69 22.97
CA LEU A 43 1.20 24.94 22.55
C LEU A 43 0.20 23.87 23.03
N GLY A 44 0.68 22.76 23.58
CA GLY A 44 -0.11 21.67 24.15
C GLY A 44 -0.28 20.43 23.28
N ALA A 45 0.38 20.35 22.11
CA ALA A 45 0.44 19.11 21.34
C ALA A 45 1.50 18.19 21.97
N ASP A 46 1.12 16.99 22.37
CA ASP A 46 2.06 16.00 22.86
C ASP A 46 2.87 15.44 21.69
N THR A 47 4.18 15.71 21.67
CA THR A 47 5.09 15.17 20.65
C THR A 47 5.95 14.02 21.18
N THR A 48 5.52 13.35 22.26
CA THR A 48 6.20 12.11 22.68
C THR A 48 5.97 11.01 21.67
N THR A 49 7.02 10.21 21.42
CA THR A 49 6.92 9.02 20.56
C THR A 49 5.94 8.03 21.20
N THR A 50 4.81 7.79 20.55
CA THR A 50 3.89 6.70 20.89
C THR A 50 4.08 5.57 19.90
N ALA A 51 3.72 4.35 20.31
CA ALA A 51 3.65 3.20 19.41
C ALA A 51 2.85 3.54 18.15
N ARG A 52 3.27 2.96 17.02
CA ARG A 52 2.44 2.81 15.81
C ARG A 52 1.23 1.96 16.17
N VAL A 53 0.10 2.19 15.51
CA VAL A 53 -1.10 1.37 15.67
C VAL A 53 -1.75 1.11 14.31
N ASP A 54 -2.38 -0.05 14.19
CA ASP A 54 -3.18 -0.45 13.04
C ASP A 54 -4.53 0.34 12.97
N PRO A 55 -5.37 0.14 11.95
CA PRO A 55 -6.70 0.76 11.86
C PRO A 55 -7.66 0.41 13.03
N GLN A 56 -7.40 -0.66 13.76
CA GLN A 56 -8.17 -1.16 14.91
C GLN A 56 -7.71 -0.52 16.23
N GLY A 57 -6.50 0.07 16.25
CA GLY A 57 -5.87 0.72 17.39
C GLY A 57 -4.92 -0.18 18.18
N ASP A 58 -4.61 -1.37 17.69
CA ASP A 58 -3.66 -2.30 18.30
C ASP A 58 -2.22 -2.01 17.82
N PRO A 59 -1.16 -2.25 18.64
CA PRO A 59 0.19 -1.81 18.30
C PRO A 59 0.83 -2.63 17.18
N LEU A 60 1.36 -1.96 16.16
CA LEU A 60 2.12 -2.60 15.08
C LEU A 60 3.51 -3.08 15.55
N PRO A 61 4.11 -4.11 14.90
CA PRO A 61 5.46 -4.62 15.17
C PRO A 61 6.58 -3.56 15.17
N GLU A 62 7.79 -3.86 15.67
CA GLU A 62 8.91 -2.89 15.71
C GLU A 62 9.60 -2.69 14.34
N ASP A 63 9.51 -3.68 13.48
CA ASP A 63 10.00 -3.77 12.10
C ASP A 63 9.06 -3.07 11.10
N TYR A 64 7.72 -3.25 11.26
CA TYR A 64 6.66 -2.80 10.33
C TYR A 64 7.04 -1.63 9.42
N ALA A 65 6.98 -1.89 8.13
CA ALA A 65 7.04 -0.91 7.06
C ALA A 65 5.75 -1.00 6.22
N PRO A 66 5.13 0.13 5.83
CA PRO A 66 3.84 0.12 5.12
C PRO A 66 3.88 -0.44 3.70
N LEU A 67 5.07 -0.80 3.18
CA LEU A 67 5.27 -1.48 1.92
C LEU A 67 6.07 -2.79 2.09
N GLY A 68 6.26 -3.29 3.32
CA GLY A 68 7.11 -4.46 3.61
C GLY A 68 8.61 -4.17 3.60
N GLY A 69 9.43 -5.23 3.70
CA GLY A 69 10.90 -5.17 3.68
C GLY A 69 11.47 -4.67 2.34
N SER A 70 10.84 -5.06 1.23
CA SER A 70 11.07 -4.50 -0.10
C SER A 70 9.75 -4.31 -0.83
N ALA A 71 9.73 -3.37 -1.78
CA ALA A 71 8.57 -3.01 -2.57
C ALA A 71 8.97 -2.58 -3.97
N SER A 72 8.23 -3.02 -4.98
CA SER A 72 8.38 -2.54 -6.35
C SER A 72 7.10 -1.86 -6.82
N ILE A 73 7.28 -0.81 -7.63
CA ILE A 73 6.21 0.04 -8.16
C ILE A 73 6.54 0.38 -9.62
N GLY A 74 5.64 0.10 -10.56
CA GLY A 74 5.79 0.52 -11.95
C GLY A 74 5.80 2.05 -12.07
N VAL A 75 6.61 2.59 -12.98
CA VAL A 75 6.54 4.03 -13.31
C VAL A 75 5.33 4.26 -14.22
N PRO A 76 4.28 4.98 -13.79
CA PRO A 76 3.16 5.27 -14.67
C PRO A 76 3.68 6.19 -15.77
N ASP A 77 3.43 5.85 -17.03
CA ASP A 77 3.60 6.82 -18.11
C ASP A 77 2.76 8.07 -17.77
N ALA A 78 3.22 9.25 -18.19
CA ALA A 78 2.58 10.54 -17.88
C ALA A 78 1.18 10.71 -18.51
N LEU A 79 0.63 9.64 -19.09
CA LEU A 79 -0.65 9.49 -19.74
C LEU A 79 -1.52 8.38 -19.12
N ALA A 80 -0.99 7.53 -18.23
CA ALA A 80 -1.77 6.59 -17.45
C ALA A 80 -2.73 7.35 -16.52
N GLY A 81 -3.88 6.74 -16.21
CA GLY A 81 -4.73 7.21 -15.12
C GLY A 81 -3.97 7.16 -13.80
N ALA A 82 -4.37 7.97 -12.81
CA ALA A 82 -3.65 8.09 -11.53
C ALA A 82 -3.80 6.88 -10.58
N SER A 83 -3.99 5.67 -11.14
CA SER A 83 -4.34 4.41 -10.48
C SER A 83 -3.68 3.24 -11.20
N GLY A 84 -2.39 3.36 -11.48
CA GLY A 84 -1.58 2.28 -12.03
C GLY A 84 -0.23 2.36 -11.33
N SER A 85 0.14 1.28 -10.64
CA SER A 85 1.35 1.26 -9.81
C SER A 85 2.00 -0.13 -9.68
N ALA A 86 1.39 -1.18 -10.25
CA ALA A 86 1.99 -2.50 -10.30
C ALA A 86 3.35 -2.48 -11.02
N THR A 87 4.30 -3.27 -10.50
CA THR A 87 5.60 -3.55 -11.10
C THR A 87 5.44 -4.12 -12.50
N ILE A 88 6.23 -3.63 -13.46
CA ILE A 88 6.28 -4.20 -14.80
C ILE A 88 7.14 -5.48 -14.72
N HIS A 89 6.71 -6.54 -15.40
CA HIS A 89 7.41 -7.82 -15.39
C HIS A 89 7.61 -8.37 -16.81
N GLU A 90 8.80 -8.89 -17.04
CA GLU A 90 9.11 -9.78 -18.14
C GLU A 90 8.51 -11.17 -17.87
N LEU A 91 8.31 -11.92 -18.94
CA LEU A 91 7.69 -13.24 -18.85
C LEU A 91 8.68 -14.35 -19.20
N PHE A 92 9.13 -15.08 -18.18
CA PHE A 92 9.86 -16.33 -18.37
C PHE A 92 8.91 -17.46 -18.75
N ILE A 93 9.13 -18.03 -19.93
CA ILE A 93 8.39 -19.16 -20.48
C ILE A 93 9.36 -20.33 -20.69
N ALA A 94 9.12 -21.44 -20.01
CA ALA A 94 9.82 -22.70 -20.27
C ALA A 94 8.88 -23.90 -20.46
N GLY A 95 9.17 -24.78 -21.41
CA GLY A 95 8.30 -25.89 -21.82
C GLY A 95 7.75 -25.72 -23.23
N PRO A 96 6.81 -24.79 -23.48
CA PRO A 96 6.30 -24.55 -24.83
C PRO A 96 7.31 -23.78 -25.69
N THR A 97 7.39 -24.12 -26.97
CA THR A 97 8.19 -23.36 -27.94
C THR A 97 7.54 -22.01 -28.23
N VAL A 98 8.20 -20.92 -27.87
CA VAL A 98 7.79 -19.55 -28.22
C VAL A 98 8.14 -19.32 -29.70
N THR A 99 7.18 -18.80 -30.48
CA THR A 99 7.33 -18.68 -31.94
C THR A 99 8.35 -17.62 -32.34
N ALA A 100 8.50 -16.57 -31.54
CA ALA A 100 9.42 -15.45 -31.79
C ALA A 100 10.90 -15.87 -31.65
N SER A 101 11.25 -16.58 -30.57
CA SER A 101 12.60 -17.10 -30.32
C SER A 101 12.88 -18.42 -31.05
N GLY A 102 11.85 -19.25 -31.25
CA GLY A 102 12.00 -20.63 -31.69
C GLY A 102 12.54 -21.58 -30.61
N SER A 103 12.57 -21.17 -29.34
CA SER A 103 13.06 -21.96 -28.21
C SER A 103 11.94 -22.37 -27.24
N ARG A 104 12.18 -23.47 -26.51
CA ARG A 104 11.38 -23.93 -25.36
C ARG A 104 11.77 -23.24 -24.04
N ILE A 105 12.74 -22.32 -24.04
CA ILE A 105 13.14 -21.52 -22.88
C ILE A 105 13.40 -20.09 -23.38
N THR A 106 12.56 -19.15 -22.98
CA THR A 106 12.61 -17.74 -23.43
C THR A 106 12.19 -16.83 -22.28
N LEU A 107 12.96 -15.78 -22.03
CA LEU A 107 12.50 -14.59 -21.29
C LEU A 107 12.12 -13.53 -22.33
N LEU A 108 10.99 -12.87 -22.14
CA LEU A 108 10.52 -11.86 -23.08
C LEU A 108 9.88 -10.66 -22.38
N GLU A 109 10.08 -9.51 -23.01
CA GLU A 109 9.41 -8.24 -22.78
C GLU A 109 8.14 -8.17 -23.68
N LEU A 110 7.11 -7.42 -23.27
CA LEU A 110 5.86 -7.24 -24.02
C LEU A 110 5.64 -5.75 -24.37
N ASP A 111 6.36 -5.28 -25.40
CA ASP A 111 6.26 -3.91 -25.90
C ASP A 111 4.88 -3.55 -26.48
N ASP A 112 4.58 -2.24 -26.52
CA ASP A 112 3.56 -1.63 -27.40
C ASP A 112 2.13 -2.24 -27.27
N VAL A 113 1.73 -2.73 -26.08
CA VAL A 113 0.34 -3.12 -25.82
C VAL A 113 -0.53 -1.86 -25.73
N LEU A 114 -1.23 -1.55 -26.81
CA LEU A 114 -1.94 -0.27 -26.96
C LEU A 114 -3.44 -0.47 -27.19
N ILE A 115 -4.23 0.40 -26.58
CA ILE A 115 -5.66 0.49 -26.81
C ILE A 115 -5.91 1.78 -27.60
N ASP A 116 -6.38 1.65 -28.84
CA ASP A 116 -6.67 2.84 -29.62
C ASP A 116 -8.01 3.48 -29.23
N GLY A 117 -8.15 4.77 -29.54
CA GLY A 117 -9.34 5.55 -29.21
C GLY A 117 -10.62 5.17 -29.97
N ASP A 118 -10.67 4.02 -30.65
CA ASP A 118 -11.92 3.39 -31.11
C ASP A 118 -12.30 2.11 -30.35
N GLY A 119 -11.51 1.71 -29.35
CA GLY A 119 -11.73 0.53 -28.51
C GLY A 119 -11.16 -0.75 -29.11
N THR A 120 -10.21 -0.64 -30.06
CA THR A 120 -9.50 -1.80 -30.61
C THR A 120 -8.20 -2.02 -29.84
N VAL A 121 -8.05 -3.24 -29.31
CA VAL A 121 -6.80 -3.73 -28.73
C VAL A 121 -5.77 -3.97 -29.84
N GLN A 122 -4.66 -3.28 -29.77
CA GLN A 122 -3.45 -3.55 -30.54
C GLN A 122 -2.56 -4.45 -29.68
N GLN A 123 -2.50 -5.73 -30.05
CA GLN A 123 -1.65 -6.71 -29.35
C GLN A 123 -0.18 -6.28 -29.46
N GLY A 124 0.49 -6.23 -28.32
CA GLY A 124 1.90 -5.86 -28.23
C GLY A 124 2.84 -6.84 -28.92
N THR A 125 4.12 -6.46 -29.02
CA THR A 125 5.17 -7.29 -29.59
C THR A 125 6.00 -7.97 -28.51
N ALA A 126 6.03 -9.30 -28.54
CA ALA A 126 6.90 -10.09 -27.68
C ALA A 126 8.36 -10.05 -28.16
N SER A 127 9.23 -9.43 -27.35
CA SER A 127 10.65 -9.22 -27.62
C SER A 127 11.50 -10.16 -26.75
N PRO A 128 12.19 -11.17 -27.31
CA PRO A 128 13.03 -12.07 -26.52
C PRO A 128 14.28 -11.37 -25.97
N LEU A 129 14.38 -11.27 -24.65
CA LEU A 129 15.58 -10.79 -23.94
C LEU A 129 16.62 -11.92 -23.80
N LEU A 130 16.17 -13.06 -23.28
CA LEU A 130 16.97 -14.27 -23.14
C LEU A 130 16.39 -15.42 -23.97
N THR A 131 17.26 -16.27 -24.49
CA THR A 131 16.86 -17.53 -25.13
C THR A 131 17.91 -18.60 -24.84
N LEU A 132 17.53 -19.59 -24.03
CA LEU A 132 18.40 -20.69 -23.61
C LEU A 132 18.23 -21.91 -24.53
N ASN A 133 19.27 -22.74 -24.62
CA ASN A 133 19.33 -23.90 -25.51
C ASN A 133 18.94 -25.19 -24.76
N GLU A 134 17.86 -25.84 -25.20
CA GLU A 134 17.36 -27.14 -24.70
C GLU A 134 18.45 -28.22 -24.58
N VAL A 135 19.47 -28.24 -25.45
CA VAL A 135 20.56 -29.24 -25.39
C VAL A 135 21.42 -29.10 -24.12
N ASP A 136 21.61 -27.86 -23.67
CA ASP A 136 22.38 -27.54 -22.47
C ASP A 136 21.48 -27.50 -21.21
N HIS A 137 20.17 -27.47 -21.41
CA HIS A 137 19.11 -27.35 -20.41
C HIS A 137 18.14 -28.55 -20.44
N PRO A 138 18.63 -29.79 -20.21
CA PRO A 138 17.80 -31.00 -20.36
C PRO A 138 16.61 -31.06 -19.41
N TRP A 139 16.61 -30.25 -18.34
CA TRP A 139 15.48 -30.08 -17.43
C TRP A 139 14.23 -29.51 -18.11
N VAL A 140 14.34 -28.91 -19.30
CA VAL A 140 13.16 -28.42 -20.04
C VAL A 140 12.25 -29.57 -20.53
N ASP A 141 12.80 -30.78 -20.65
CA ASP A 141 12.13 -31.97 -21.16
C ASP A 141 12.09 -33.08 -20.09
N ASP A 142 11.17 -32.95 -19.15
CA ASP A 142 11.00 -33.86 -18.01
C ASP A 142 10.26 -35.18 -18.37
N ASP A 143 10.10 -35.53 -19.64
CA ASP A 143 9.53 -36.82 -20.09
C ASP A 143 10.54 -37.98 -19.97
N SER A 144 11.20 -38.09 -18.82
CA SER A 144 12.28 -39.05 -18.54
C SER A 144 11.83 -40.53 -18.43
N GLY A 145 10.64 -40.88 -18.93
CA GLY A 145 10.14 -42.27 -19.03
C GLY A 145 9.84 -42.98 -17.70
N ASP A 146 10.13 -42.36 -16.56
CA ASP A 146 10.10 -42.94 -15.20
C ASP A 146 8.70 -42.92 -14.55
N GLY A 147 7.63 -42.82 -15.35
CA GLY A 147 6.24 -42.82 -14.86
C GLY A 147 5.66 -41.42 -14.57
N ALA A 148 6.39 -40.35 -14.91
CA ALA A 148 5.88 -38.97 -14.89
C ALA A 148 4.70 -38.73 -15.86
N GLN A 149 4.43 -39.66 -16.79
CA GLN A 149 3.24 -39.71 -17.66
C GLN A 149 1.93 -40.05 -16.91
N SER A 150 1.79 -39.60 -15.66
CA SER A 150 0.49 -39.60 -14.98
C SER A 150 -0.20 -38.27 -15.26
N ASN A 151 -1.40 -38.32 -15.82
CA ASN A 151 -2.18 -37.16 -16.27
C ASN A 151 -2.81 -36.39 -15.09
N ASN A 152 -2.06 -36.27 -14.00
CA ASN A 152 -2.46 -35.87 -12.67
C ASN A 152 -1.63 -34.70 -12.12
N GLY A 153 -0.77 -34.07 -12.93
CA GLY A 153 -0.08 -32.82 -12.57
C GLY A 153 1.11 -32.93 -11.62
N ARG A 154 2.02 -33.90 -11.84
CA ARG A 154 3.34 -33.90 -11.19
C ARG A 154 4.41 -33.31 -12.10
N SER A 155 5.34 -32.57 -11.53
CA SER A 155 6.50 -32.05 -12.24
C SER A 155 7.77 -32.28 -11.41
N LEU A 156 8.84 -32.80 -12.02
CA LEU A 156 10.16 -32.84 -11.36
C LEU A 156 10.92 -31.51 -11.50
N ARG A 157 10.20 -30.44 -11.87
CA ARG A 157 10.72 -29.08 -12.00
C ARG A 157 9.67 -28.03 -11.61
N ALA A 158 10.13 -26.90 -11.08
CA ALA A 158 9.36 -25.69 -10.90
C ALA A 158 10.26 -24.47 -11.10
N ALA A 159 9.66 -23.29 -11.22
CA ALA A 159 10.40 -22.03 -11.22
C ALA A 159 9.63 -20.93 -10.47
N ALA A 160 10.37 -19.96 -9.95
CA ALA A 160 9.90 -18.73 -9.30
C ALA A 160 10.94 -17.61 -9.56
N SER A 161 10.65 -16.42 -9.07
CA SER A 161 11.41 -15.18 -9.29
C SER A 161 11.51 -14.35 -8.01
N GLY A 162 12.58 -13.59 -7.84
CA GLY A 162 12.77 -12.68 -6.71
C GLY A 162 14.20 -12.14 -6.68
N ASP A 163 14.40 -11.02 -5.98
CA ASP A 163 15.69 -10.39 -5.71
C ASP A 163 16.53 -11.21 -4.71
N LEU A 164 17.39 -12.12 -5.19
CA LEU A 164 18.15 -13.06 -4.36
C LEU A 164 19.52 -12.53 -3.93
N ASP A 165 19.98 -11.42 -4.51
CA ASP A 165 21.30 -10.84 -4.26
C ASP A 165 21.27 -9.41 -3.66
N GLY A 166 20.10 -8.76 -3.67
CA GLY A 166 19.79 -7.51 -2.99
C GLY A 166 19.98 -6.25 -3.85
N ASP A 167 19.98 -6.37 -5.18
CA ASP A 167 20.14 -5.25 -6.11
C ASP A 167 18.83 -4.61 -6.59
N GLY A 168 17.69 -5.23 -6.26
CA GLY A 168 16.34 -4.76 -6.61
C GLY A 168 15.79 -5.28 -7.94
N LEU A 169 16.44 -6.24 -8.59
CA LEU A 169 15.95 -6.93 -9.78
C LEU A 169 15.63 -8.39 -9.43
N ASP A 170 14.80 -9.07 -10.24
CA ASP A 170 14.42 -10.46 -9.99
C ASP A 170 15.33 -11.45 -10.73
N GLU A 171 15.97 -12.36 -10.01
CA GLU A 171 16.55 -13.56 -10.63
C GLU A 171 15.50 -14.65 -10.81
N ILE A 172 15.66 -15.43 -11.88
CA ILE A 172 14.78 -16.58 -12.15
C ILE A 172 15.40 -17.85 -11.56
N VAL A 173 14.74 -18.41 -10.55
CA VAL A 173 15.12 -19.68 -9.92
C VAL A 173 14.39 -20.84 -10.59
N VAL A 174 15.13 -21.74 -11.24
CA VAL A 174 14.62 -23.02 -11.77
C VAL A 174 15.13 -24.17 -10.92
N VAL A 175 14.22 -24.89 -10.26
CA VAL A 175 14.53 -26.05 -9.42
C VAL A 175 14.11 -27.32 -10.14
N TYR A 176 14.98 -28.32 -10.21
CA TYR A 176 14.69 -29.57 -10.93
C TYR A 176 15.46 -30.79 -10.41
N VAL A 177 14.91 -31.98 -10.64
CA VAL A 177 15.65 -33.25 -10.49
C VAL A 177 16.44 -33.54 -11.77
N ASP A 178 17.77 -33.62 -11.68
CA ASP A 178 18.63 -33.91 -12.85
C ASP A 178 18.61 -35.41 -13.20
N THR A 179 17.58 -35.81 -13.96
CA THR A 179 17.36 -37.20 -14.39
C THR A 179 18.42 -37.71 -15.39
N ALA A 180 19.20 -36.82 -16.01
CA ALA A 180 20.32 -37.21 -16.87
C ALA A 180 21.51 -37.77 -16.06
N LEU A 181 21.60 -37.44 -14.77
CA LEU A 181 22.61 -37.95 -13.85
C LEU A 181 22.09 -39.18 -13.07
N ALA A 182 22.90 -40.24 -13.00
CA ALA A 182 22.56 -41.46 -12.28
C ALA A 182 22.39 -41.29 -10.74
N ALA A 183 22.77 -40.13 -10.20
CA ALA A 183 22.56 -39.75 -8.81
C ALA A 183 21.26 -38.93 -8.60
N ARG A 184 20.58 -38.51 -9.68
CA ARG A 184 19.35 -37.69 -9.67
C ARG A 184 19.37 -36.55 -8.63
N PRO A 185 20.40 -35.68 -8.57
CA PRO A 185 20.43 -34.59 -7.60
C PRO A 185 19.27 -33.62 -7.85
N VAL A 186 18.72 -33.06 -6.78
CA VAL A 186 17.91 -31.83 -6.87
C VAL A 186 18.87 -30.67 -7.09
N ARG A 187 18.65 -29.94 -8.18
CA ARG A 187 19.45 -28.81 -8.62
C ARG A 187 18.63 -27.53 -8.52
N VAL A 188 19.28 -26.47 -8.11
CA VAL A 188 18.77 -25.10 -8.16
C VAL A 188 19.63 -24.38 -9.17
N LEU A 189 19.02 -23.85 -10.23
CA LEU A 189 19.64 -23.01 -11.25
C LEU A 189 19.07 -21.60 -11.07
N THR A 190 19.91 -20.64 -10.73
CA THR A 190 19.59 -19.21 -10.79
C THR A 190 20.03 -18.71 -12.16
N ILE A 191 19.18 -17.90 -12.79
CA ILE A 191 19.48 -17.10 -13.98
C ILE A 191 19.41 -15.65 -13.53
N ASP A 192 20.53 -14.92 -13.65
CA ASP A 192 20.62 -13.51 -13.25
C ASP A 192 19.67 -12.63 -14.07
N ASP A 193 19.56 -11.39 -13.64
CA ASP A 193 18.88 -10.27 -14.27
C ASP A 193 19.63 -9.75 -15.54
N SER A 194 19.27 -8.54 -16.01
CA SER A 194 19.87 -7.90 -17.18
C SER A 194 21.23 -7.18 -16.96
N GLU A 195 21.57 -6.71 -15.76
CA GLU A 195 22.84 -6.06 -15.36
C GLU A 195 24.01 -7.04 -15.51
N ASP A 196 23.93 -8.23 -14.91
CA ASP A 196 24.95 -9.29 -15.06
C ASP A 196 24.74 -10.14 -16.34
N GLY A 197 23.68 -9.84 -17.10
CA GLY A 197 23.46 -10.28 -18.47
C GLY A 197 22.98 -11.73 -18.58
N PHE A 198 22.10 -12.13 -17.66
CA PHE A 198 21.49 -13.45 -17.53
C PHE A 198 22.51 -14.57 -17.31
N GLY A 199 23.41 -14.36 -16.34
CA GLY A 199 24.37 -15.37 -15.90
C GLY A 199 23.69 -16.61 -15.32
N GLU A 200 24.26 -17.79 -15.58
CA GLU A 200 23.73 -19.06 -15.06
C GLU A 200 24.57 -19.59 -13.89
N MET A 201 23.93 -19.74 -12.72
CA MET A 201 24.55 -20.25 -11.50
C MET A 201 23.80 -21.46 -10.95
N ALA A 202 24.49 -22.54 -10.56
CA ALA A 202 23.81 -23.78 -10.17
C ALA A 202 24.38 -24.54 -8.96
N SER A 203 23.49 -24.86 -8.02
CA SER A 203 23.75 -25.63 -6.79
C SER A 203 23.14 -27.04 -6.85
N ASN A 204 23.70 -27.98 -6.09
CA ASN A 204 23.08 -29.29 -5.82
C ASN A 204 22.68 -29.33 -4.33
N VAL A 205 21.38 -29.39 -4.03
CA VAL A 205 20.87 -29.15 -2.66
C VAL A 205 20.36 -30.42 -1.97
N ALA A 206 19.82 -31.39 -2.72
CA ALA A 206 19.27 -32.63 -2.15
C ALA A 206 19.42 -33.85 -3.08
N ASP A 207 19.07 -35.04 -2.58
CA ASP A 207 18.94 -36.28 -3.35
C ASP A 207 17.51 -36.37 -3.91
N GLY A 208 17.38 -36.36 -5.23
CA GLY A 208 16.09 -36.42 -5.94
C GLY A 208 15.67 -37.83 -6.35
N SER A 209 16.33 -38.88 -5.85
CA SER A 209 16.07 -40.26 -6.29
C SER A 209 14.69 -40.79 -5.89
N GLU A 210 14.09 -40.31 -4.80
CA GLU A 210 12.72 -40.63 -4.36
C GLU A 210 11.70 -39.51 -4.62
N VAL A 211 12.14 -38.36 -5.15
CA VAL A 211 11.28 -37.20 -5.45
C VAL A 211 10.34 -37.50 -6.62
N LEU A 212 9.08 -37.13 -6.42
CA LEU A 212 7.94 -37.35 -7.32
C LEU A 212 7.32 -36.05 -7.84
N ASP A 213 7.49 -34.95 -7.09
CA ASP A 213 7.01 -33.61 -7.43
C ASP A 213 7.93 -32.55 -6.79
N VAL A 214 8.11 -31.42 -7.47
CA VAL A 214 8.93 -30.28 -7.04
C VAL A 214 8.10 -29.01 -7.19
N GLN A 215 8.04 -28.19 -6.13
CA GLN A 215 7.67 -26.78 -6.22
C GLN A 215 8.77 -25.91 -5.59
N VAL A 216 8.79 -24.63 -5.96
CA VAL A 216 9.66 -23.61 -5.37
C VAL A 216 8.82 -22.36 -5.11
N ALA A 217 9.15 -21.65 -4.03
CA ALA A 217 8.74 -20.28 -3.78
C ALA A 217 9.97 -19.45 -3.38
N THR A 218 9.86 -18.16 -3.62
CA THR A 218 10.84 -17.11 -3.32
C THR A 218 10.13 -16.03 -2.51
N GLY A 219 10.87 -15.30 -1.69
CA GLY A 219 10.32 -14.23 -0.87
C GLY A 219 11.30 -13.80 0.22
N ASP A 220 11.19 -12.56 0.70
CA ASP A 220 11.95 -12.08 1.86
C ASP A 220 11.37 -12.66 3.15
N PHE A 221 11.73 -13.92 3.44
CA PHE A 221 11.31 -14.60 4.66
C PHE A 221 12.04 -14.10 5.92
N THR A 222 12.84 -13.03 5.83
CA THR A 222 13.63 -12.50 6.97
C THR A 222 13.40 -11.01 7.28
N GLY A 223 12.69 -10.29 6.41
CA GLY A 223 12.44 -8.86 6.51
C GLY A 223 13.68 -7.98 6.28
N ASP A 224 14.70 -8.49 5.58
CA ASP A 224 15.97 -7.80 5.33
C ASP A 224 16.12 -7.20 3.92
N GLY A 225 15.11 -7.38 3.07
CA GLY A 225 15.02 -6.91 1.70
C GLY A 225 15.43 -7.93 0.65
N VAL A 226 16.05 -9.07 1.03
CA VAL A 226 16.58 -10.07 0.09
C VAL A 226 15.73 -11.34 0.09
N ALA A 227 15.30 -11.77 -1.09
CA ALA A 227 14.52 -12.98 -1.26
C ALA A 227 15.34 -14.26 -1.01
N SER A 228 14.78 -15.15 -0.20
CA SER A 228 15.30 -16.48 0.06
C SER A 228 14.48 -17.55 -0.68
N VAL A 229 15.07 -18.72 -0.89
CA VAL A 229 14.46 -19.80 -1.70
C VAL A 229 13.94 -20.94 -0.82
N VAL A 230 12.68 -21.32 -1.01
CA VAL A 230 12.03 -22.47 -0.33
C VAL A 230 11.58 -23.51 -1.34
N LEU A 231 11.95 -24.77 -1.10
CA LEU A 231 11.60 -25.91 -1.94
C LEU A 231 10.56 -26.78 -1.25
N ALA A 232 9.56 -27.24 -2.00
CA ALA A 232 8.72 -28.37 -1.60
C ALA A 232 9.03 -29.58 -2.46
N LEU A 233 9.52 -30.65 -1.83
CA LEU A 233 9.84 -31.93 -2.48
C LEU A 233 8.84 -32.98 -2.01
N ALA A 234 7.96 -33.44 -2.89
CA ALA A 234 7.02 -34.52 -2.55
C ALA A 234 7.60 -35.90 -2.90
N ASP A 235 7.37 -36.87 -2.02
CA ASP A 235 7.65 -38.29 -2.23
C ASP A 235 6.38 -39.13 -1.98
N ALA A 236 6.51 -40.46 -1.90
CA ALA A 236 5.37 -41.36 -1.69
C ALA A 236 4.75 -41.31 -0.27
N THR A 237 5.31 -40.52 0.65
CA THR A 237 4.98 -40.53 2.09
C THR A 237 4.78 -39.14 2.71
N GLY A 238 5.02 -38.06 1.95
CA GLY A 238 4.85 -36.68 2.41
C GLY A 238 5.52 -35.66 1.50
N VAL A 239 5.63 -34.43 2.02
CA VAL A 239 6.35 -33.30 1.43
C VAL A 239 7.42 -32.83 2.41
N ASP A 240 8.67 -32.73 1.98
CA ASP A 240 9.73 -32.00 2.69
C ASP A 240 9.74 -30.54 2.23
N LEU A 241 9.75 -29.61 3.19
CA LEU A 241 10.00 -28.19 2.96
C LEU A 241 11.46 -27.90 3.28
N LEU A 242 12.25 -27.56 2.27
CA LEU A 242 13.68 -27.25 2.40
C LEU A 242 13.89 -25.75 2.21
N PHE A 243 14.37 -25.09 3.26
CA PHE A 243 14.75 -23.68 3.24
C PHE A 243 16.22 -23.60 2.84
N LEU A 244 16.56 -22.74 1.88
CA LEU A 244 17.93 -22.58 1.42
C LEU A 244 18.60 -21.37 2.06
N GLU A 245 19.88 -21.50 2.38
CA GLU A 245 20.75 -20.44 2.88
C GLU A 245 21.93 -20.20 1.92
N GLY A 246 22.43 -18.96 1.87
CA GLY A 246 23.56 -18.53 1.04
C GLY A 246 23.15 -18.00 -0.34
N GLU A 247 24.16 -17.64 -1.14
CA GLU A 247 23.99 -16.90 -2.40
C GLU A 247 23.69 -17.83 -3.60
N PRO A 248 23.16 -17.28 -4.71
CA PRO A 248 23.13 -17.92 -6.03
C PRO A 248 24.37 -18.74 -6.37
N GLY A 249 24.16 -19.97 -6.86
CA GLY A 249 25.23 -20.93 -7.17
C GLY A 249 26.02 -21.49 -5.98
N SER A 250 25.66 -21.12 -4.74
CA SER A 250 26.31 -21.61 -3.51
C SER A 250 25.37 -22.21 -2.45
N TYR A 251 24.05 -22.09 -2.64
CA TYR A 251 23.00 -22.60 -1.73
C TYR A 251 23.28 -23.92 -1.00
N SER A 252 23.01 -23.92 0.31
CA SER A 252 22.84 -25.12 1.14
C SER A 252 21.46 -25.16 1.81
N VAL A 253 21.03 -26.34 2.27
CA VAL A 253 19.75 -26.51 2.99
C VAL A 253 19.94 -26.20 4.48
N ASP A 254 19.16 -25.27 5.04
CA ASP A 254 19.07 -25.11 6.48
C ASP A 254 18.24 -26.26 7.10
N THR A 255 18.97 -27.24 7.61
CA THR A 255 18.43 -28.40 8.32
C THR A 255 17.74 -28.09 9.64
N SER A 256 17.84 -26.86 10.16
CA SER A 256 17.17 -26.41 11.38
C SER A 256 15.77 -25.87 11.12
N LEU A 257 15.56 -25.24 9.95
CA LEU A 257 14.26 -24.73 9.48
C LEU A 257 13.44 -25.80 8.73
N THR A 258 14.12 -26.77 8.10
CA THR A 258 13.51 -27.87 7.32
C THR A 258 12.31 -28.52 8.04
N LYS A 259 11.14 -28.52 7.40
CA LYS A 259 9.89 -29.16 7.90
C LYS A 259 9.53 -30.38 7.05
N ARG A 260 8.72 -31.29 7.60
CA ARG A 260 8.09 -32.37 6.82
C ARG A 260 6.61 -32.50 7.12
N ILE A 261 5.79 -32.39 6.08
CA ILE A 261 4.36 -32.63 6.12
C ILE A 261 4.11 -34.09 5.71
N ALA A 262 3.69 -34.92 6.66
CA ALA A 262 3.37 -36.32 6.37
C ALA A 262 2.06 -36.46 5.59
N ALA A 263 1.99 -37.47 4.72
CA ALA A 263 0.75 -37.93 4.11
C ALA A 263 -0.23 -38.45 5.17
N THR A 264 -1.52 -38.16 5.03
CA THR A 264 -2.56 -38.65 5.95
C THR A 264 -3.10 -40.02 5.59
N THR A 265 -2.92 -40.45 4.33
CA THR A 265 -3.42 -41.73 3.81
C THR A 265 -2.40 -42.44 2.91
N ASP A 266 -2.59 -43.75 2.69
CA ASP A 266 -1.85 -44.49 1.65
C ASP A 266 -2.32 -43.97 0.27
N VAL A 267 -1.50 -43.11 -0.34
CA VAL A 267 -1.82 -42.37 -1.57
C VAL A 267 -0.95 -42.84 -2.74
N ASP A 268 -1.50 -42.74 -3.95
CA ASP A 268 -0.71 -43.01 -5.16
C ASP A 268 0.14 -41.80 -5.55
N GLN A 269 -0.26 -40.59 -5.13
CA GLN A 269 0.35 -39.32 -5.48
C GLN A 269 0.24 -38.29 -4.35
N ILE A 270 1.31 -37.51 -4.21
CA ILE A 270 1.37 -36.28 -3.44
C ILE A 270 1.94 -35.20 -4.36
N THR A 271 1.37 -34.00 -4.32
CA THR A 271 1.96 -32.78 -4.90
C THR A 271 1.83 -31.64 -3.89
N ALA A 272 2.66 -30.62 -4.05
CA ALA A 272 2.59 -29.39 -3.27
C ALA A 272 2.12 -28.21 -4.15
N ARG A 273 1.73 -27.11 -3.52
CA ARG A 273 1.66 -25.74 -4.06
C ARG A 273 2.11 -24.79 -2.97
N LEU A 274 2.80 -23.73 -3.34
CA LEU A 274 3.41 -22.76 -2.43
C LEU A 274 2.99 -21.35 -2.86
N ALA A 275 2.78 -20.47 -1.88
CA ALA A 275 2.69 -19.03 -2.06
C ALA A 275 3.25 -18.35 -0.80
N ALA A 276 3.87 -17.18 -0.98
CA ALA A 276 4.39 -16.34 0.09
C ALA A 276 3.75 -14.96 0.00
N GLY A 277 3.74 -14.24 1.13
CA GLY A 277 3.03 -12.96 1.30
C GLY A 277 3.00 -12.57 2.78
N ASN A 278 2.53 -11.36 3.09
CA ASN A 278 2.56 -10.78 4.44
C ASN A 278 1.20 -10.93 5.15
N LEU A 279 1.16 -11.66 6.27
CA LEU A 279 -0.07 -11.98 6.98
C LEU A 279 -0.19 -11.32 8.37
N ASP A 280 0.84 -10.63 8.89
CA ASP A 280 0.83 -10.14 10.28
C ASP A 280 1.37 -8.71 10.55
N TYR A 281 1.82 -7.99 9.52
CA TYR A 281 2.44 -6.65 9.56
C TYR A 281 3.92 -6.60 10.02
N ASP A 282 4.62 -7.69 10.22
CA ASP A 282 6.09 -7.63 10.22
C ASP A 282 6.63 -7.43 8.77
N ASN A 283 7.95 -7.37 8.57
CA ASN A 283 8.51 -7.14 7.22
C ASN A 283 8.80 -8.42 6.44
N ALA A 284 8.87 -9.55 7.14
CA ALA A 284 9.15 -10.85 6.58
C ALA A 284 7.87 -11.45 6.00
N LEU A 285 8.02 -12.34 5.02
CA LEU A 285 6.89 -13.04 4.42
C LEU A 285 6.64 -14.37 5.12
N GLU A 286 5.38 -14.72 5.30
CA GLU A 286 4.93 -16.05 5.68
C GLU A 286 4.84 -16.99 4.46
N LEU A 287 4.72 -18.30 4.73
CA LEU A 287 4.63 -19.33 3.71
C LEU A 287 3.34 -20.15 3.84
N VAL A 288 2.50 -20.12 2.81
CA VAL A 288 1.33 -20.99 2.71
C VAL A 288 1.61 -22.17 1.78
N VAL A 289 1.33 -23.38 2.29
CA VAL A 289 1.58 -24.65 1.60
C VAL A 289 0.28 -25.43 1.46
N VAL A 290 -0.11 -25.75 0.23
CA VAL A 290 -1.17 -26.72 -0.06
C VAL A 290 -0.57 -28.08 -0.41
N VAL A 291 -0.96 -29.12 0.31
CA VAL A 291 -0.60 -30.52 0.04
C VAL A 291 -1.80 -31.26 -0.52
N ASN A 292 -1.61 -31.83 -1.71
CA ASN A 292 -2.63 -32.52 -2.49
C ASN A 292 -2.36 -34.03 -2.48
N GLU A 293 -3.22 -34.80 -1.80
CA GLU A 293 -3.13 -36.26 -1.66
C GLU A 293 -4.13 -36.95 -2.59
N LEU A 294 -3.67 -37.65 -3.65
CA LEU A 294 -4.55 -38.33 -4.62
C LEU A 294 -4.44 -39.86 -4.54
N ILE A 295 -5.61 -40.51 -4.65
CA ILE A 295 -5.78 -41.97 -4.69
C ILE A 295 -6.43 -42.35 -6.03
N THR A 296 -5.77 -43.24 -6.77
CA THR A 296 -6.15 -43.69 -8.11
C THR A 296 -6.58 -45.15 -8.09
N THR A 297 -7.89 -45.38 -8.15
CA THR A 297 -8.47 -46.72 -8.26
C THR A 297 -8.89 -47.04 -9.70
N THR A 298 -9.16 -48.30 -10.01
CA THR A 298 -9.58 -48.75 -11.35
C THR A 298 -10.89 -48.07 -11.79
N GLY A 299 -10.77 -46.96 -12.53
CA GLY A 299 -11.89 -46.19 -13.06
C GLY A 299 -12.38 -45.03 -12.17
N SER A 300 -11.64 -44.65 -11.13
CA SER A 300 -11.97 -43.46 -10.31
C SER A 300 -10.72 -42.90 -9.62
N VAL A 301 -10.53 -41.59 -9.73
CA VAL A 301 -9.57 -40.82 -8.93
C VAL A 301 -10.36 -40.07 -7.85
N THR A 302 -9.82 -40.04 -6.64
CA THR A 302 -10.29 -39.24 -5.50
C THR A 302 -9.10 -38.55 -4.84
N GLY A 303 -9.31 -37.52 -4.04
CA GLY A 303 -8.21 -36.91 -3.31
C GLY A 303 -8.63 -36.14 -2.07
N SER A 304 -7.66 -35.48 -1.44
CA SER A 304 -7.83 -34.54 -0.35
C SER A 304 -6.78 -33.44 -0.46
N ALA A 305 -7.20 -32.18 -0.47
CA ALA A 305 -6.32 -31.02 -0.35
C ALA A 305 -6.31 -30.49 1.10
N ARG A 306 -5.13 -30.16 1.60
CA ARG A 306 -4.91 -29.58 2.94
C ARG A 306 -3.99 -28.37 2.83
N TYR A 307 -4.26 -27.30 3.55
CA TYR A 307 -3.39 -26.14 3.65
C TYR A 307 -2.66 -26.11 4.99
N PHE A 308 -1.51 -25.43 4.99
CA PHE A 308 -0.69 -25.08 6.14
C PHE A 308 -0.23 -23.64 5.96
N VAL A 309 -0.23 -22.87 7.04
CA VAL A 309 0.34 -21.53 7.11
C VAL A 309 1.51 -21.61 8.08
N PHE A 310 2.69 -21.25 7.60
CA PHE A 310 3.89 -21.14 8.41
C PHE A 310 4.27 -19.67 8.54
N ASP A 311 4.61 -19.32 9.76
CA ASP A 311 5.24 -18.07 10.18
C ASP A 311 6.58 -17.83 9.47
N ASP A 312 7.25 -16.71 9.71
CA ASP A 312 8.48 -16.30 9.03
C ASP A 312 9.76 -17.08 9.45
N ALA A 313 10.93 -16.74 8.91
CA ALA A 313 12.19 -17.39 9.30
C ALA A 313 12.68 -17.02 10.71
N SER A 314 12.31 -15.85 11.26
CA SER A 314 12.70 -15.35 12.59
C SER A 314 12.08 -16.18 13.72
N THR A 315 10.84 -16.62 13.54
CA THR A 315 10.15 -17.60 14.40
C THR A 315 10.58 -19.03 14.09
N GLY A 316 11.14 -19.25 12.90
CA GLY A 316 11.66 -20.51 12.42
C GLY A 316 10.61 -21.34 11.69
N PHE A 317 9.68 -20.68 10.99
CA PHE A 317 8.54 -21.25 10.27
C PHE A 317 7.62 -22.09 11.18
N ASP A 318 7.21 -21.55 12.33
CA ASP A 318 6.25 -22.22 13.20
C ASP A 318 4.85 -22.31 12.52
N GLU A 319 4.10 -23.40 12.75
CA GLU A 319 2.80 -23.60 12.10
C GLU A 319 1.73 -22.73 12.78
N LEU A 320 1.27 -21.68 12.08
CA LEU A 320 0.23 -20.75 12.54
C LEU A 320 -1.17 -21.36 12.41
N ALA A 321 -1.46 -21.97 11.26
CA ALA A 321 -2.74 -22.59 10.96
C ALA A 321 -2.61 -23.79 10.00
N SER A 322 -3.54 -24.73 10.08
CA SER A 322 -3.68 -25.79 9.08
C SER A 322 -5.11 -26.32 9.01
N GLY A 323 -5.51 -26.80 7.83
CA GLY A 323 -6.88 -27.25 7.60
C GLY A 323 -7.07 -28.04 6.32
N ALA A 324 -8.29 -28.56 6.13
CA ALA A 324 -8.71 -29.10 4.84
C ALA A 324 -9.23 -27.96 3.96
N VAL A 325 -8.89 -27.94 2.68
CA VAL A 325 -9.44 -26.96 1.73
C VAL A 325 -10.92 -27.31 1.50
N SER A 326 -11.79 -26.64 2.25
CA SER A 326 -13.21 -26.95 2.36
C SER A 326 -13.95 -25.80 3.03
N ALA A 327 -15.19 -25.58 2.62
CA ALA A 327 -16.04 -24.54 3.18
C ALA A 327 -17.36 -25.10 3.73
N VAL A 328 -17.94 -24.42 4.73
CA VAL A 328 -19.12 -24.90 5.46
C VAL A 328 -20.32 -25.03 4.52
N GLY A 329 -20.82 -26.26 4.37
CA GLY A 329 -21.94 -26.60 3.49
C GLY A 329 -21.55 -27.09 2.11
N PHE A 330 -20.25 -27.10 1.78
CA PHE A 330 -19.69 -27.57 0.52
C PHE A 330 -18.87 -28.85 0.70
N ALA A 331 -18.50 -29.49 -0.41
CA ALA A 331 -17.57 -30.61 -0.41
C ALA A 331 -16.13 -30.12 -0.25
N ALA A 332 -15.26 -30.95 0.33
CA ALA A 332 -13.83 -30.66 0.39
C ALA A 332 -13.19 -30.83 -0.99
N ALA A 333 -12.15 -30.05 -1.28
CA ALA A 333 -11.38 -30.18 -2.50
C ALA A 333 -10.56 -31.49 -2.50
N HIS A 334 -10.58 -32.21 -3.63
CA HIS A 334 -9.69 -33.32 -3.91
C HIS A 334 -8.27 -32.86 -4.26
N VAL A 335 -8.16 -31.68 -4.86
CA VAL A 335 -6.94 -30.99 -5.26
C VAL A 335 -7.21 -29.50 -5.19
N ALA A 336 -6.25 -28.71 -4.73
CA ALA A 336 -6.36 -27.27 -4.64
C ALA A 336 -5.05 -26.57 -4.99
N ASP A 337 -5.19 -25.28 -5.25
CA ASP A 337 -4.14 -24.29 -5.44
C ASP A 337 -4.30 -23.15 -4.42
N VAL A 338 -3.27 -22.31 -4.29
CA VAL A 338 -3.22 -21.20 -3.34
C VAL A 338 -2.65 -19.94 -3.98
N ALA A 339 -3.18 -18.79 -3.58
CA ALA A 339 -2.65 -17.45 -3.87
C ALA A 339 -2.80 -16.56 -2.63
N LEU A 340 -1.94 -15.54 -2.51
CA LEU A 340 -1.96 -14.51 -1.47
C LEU A 340 -2.11 -13.13 -2.15
N GLY A 341 -2.81 -12.21 -1.49
CA GLY A 341 -3.01 -10.84 -1.96
C GLY A 341 -3.98 -10.09 -1.06
N ASP A 342 -3.82 -8.78 -0.87
CA ASP A 342 -4.74 -7.92 -0.12
C ASP A 342 -6.08 -7.80 -0.86
N ILE A 343 -7.02 -8.70 -0.57
CA ILE A 343 -8.36 -8.66 -1.16
C ILE A 343 -9.32 -7.76 -0.37
N THR A 344 -8.99 -7.37 0.86
CA THR A 344 -9.87 -6.57 1.73
C THR A 344 -9.53 -5.08 1.77
N GLY A 345 -8.38 -4.69 1.23
CA GLY A 345 -7.86 -3.33 1.21
C GLY A 345 -7.29 -2.86 2.55
N ASN A 346 -6.69 -3.77 3.31
CA ASN A 346 -6.17 -3.50 4.65
C ASN A 346 -4.63 -3.35 4.71
N GLY A 347 -3.91 -3.73 3.66
CA GLY A 347 -2.45 -3.74 3.58
C GLY A 347 -1.75 -5.04 3.99
N LEU A 348 -2.51 -6.12 4.26
CA LEU A 348 -2.05 -7.49 4.45
C LEU A 348 -2.66 -8.41 3.40
N ASP A 349 -1.95 -9.49 3.12
CA ASP A 349 -2.44 -10.53 2.23
C ASP A 349 -3.50 -11.41 2.91
N GLU A 350 -4.56 -11.71 2.17
CA GLU A 350 -5.51 -12.76 2.52
C GLU A 350 -5.19 -14.06 1.76
N ILE A 351 -5.48 -15.21 2.38
CA ILE A 351 -5.18 -16.52 1.77
C ILE A 351 -6.36 -16.97 0.92
N VAL A 352 -6.19 -17.01 -0.39
CA VAL A 352 -7.17 -17.52 -1.35
C VAL A 352 -6.86 -18.98 -1.71
N LEU A 353 -7.82 -19.87 -1.48
CA LEU A 353 -7.73 -21.30 -1.79
C LEU A 353 -8.81 -21.68 -2.79
N GLY A 354 -8.43 -22.31 -3.89
CA GLY A 354 -9.38 -22.83 -4.90
C GLY A 354 -9.09 -24.28 -5.26
N GLY A 355 -10.13 -25.11 -5.40
CA GLY A 355 -9.92 -26.54 -5.68
C GLY A 355 -11.13 -27.32 -6.16
N LEU A 356 -10.88 -28.37 -6.95
CA LEU A 356 -11.92 -29.24 -7.49
C LEU A 356 -12.49 -30.14 -6.39
N THR A 357 -13.82 -30.12 -6.18
CA THR A 357 -14.50 -31.02 -5.24
C THR A 357 -14.71 -32.42 -5.79
N SER A 358 -14.53 -32.59 -7.11
CA SER A 358 -14.64 -33.87 -7.81
C SER A 358 -13.86 -33.85 -9.11
N PHE A 359 -13.45 -35.04 -9.56
CA PHE A 359 -12.79 -35.24 -10.85
C PHE A 359 -13.78 -35.78 -11.87
N ASN A 360 -13.90 -35.14 -13.02
CA ASN A 360 -14.74 -35.64 -14.10
C ASN A 360 -14.12 -36.89 -14.77
N THR A 361 -14.96 -37.87 -15.05
CA THR A 361 -14.62 -39.13 -15.73
C THR A 361 -15.25 -39.22 -17.12
N GLU A 362 -16.36 -38.51 -17.34
CA GLU A 362 -17.10 -38.41 -18.61
C GLU A 362 -17.49 -36.95 -18.91
N CYS A 363 -17.79 -36.61 -20.17
CA CYS A 363 -18.20 -35.26 -20.59
C CYS A 363 -19.50 -34.76 -19.93
N SER A 364 -20.29 -35.68 -19.35
CA SER A 364 -21.53 -35.38 -18.64
C SER A 364 -21.32 -35.00 -17.18
N ASP A 365 -20.12 -35.24 -16.65
CA ASP A 365 -19.78 -34.84 -15.30
C ASP A 365 -19.50 -33.33 -15.33
N GLN A 366 -20.12 -32.59 -14.41
CA GLN A 366 -19.88 -31.16 -14.22
C GLN A 366 -19.14 -31.04 -12.88
N PRO A 367 -17.79 -31.02 -12.89
CA PRO A 367 -17.03 -30.90 -11.67
C PRO A 367 -17.24 -29.50 -11.08
N GLU A 368 -17.57 -29.45 -9.80
CA GLU A 368 -17.63 -28.20 -9.05
C GLU A 368 -16.23 -27.87 -8.48
N ALA A 369 -15.89 -26.58 -8.41
CA ALA A 369 -14.76 -26.10 -7.62
C ALA A 369 -15.26 -25.29 -6.43
N VAL A 370 -14.65 -25.49 -5.27
CA VAL A 370 -14.79 -24.59 -4.12
C VAL A 370 -13.72 -23.50 -4.22
N VAL A 371 -14.10 -22.27 -3.94
CA VAL A 371 -13.18 -21.14 -3.76
C VAL A 371 -13.48 -20.53 -2.40
N MET A 372 -12.46 -20.31 -1.59
CA MET A 372 -12.59 -19.75 -0.24
C MET A 372 -11.44 -18.78 0.03
N ALA A 373 -11.73 -17.77 0.85
CA ALA A 373 -10.74 -16.85 1.35
C ALA A 373 -10.70 -16.96 2.88
N LEU A 374 -9.50 -17.00 3.43
CA LEU A 374 -9.24 -16.90 4.87
C LEU A 374 -8.69 -15.51 5.16
N ASP A 375 -9.04 -15.00 6.33
CA ASP A 375 -8.44 -13.81 6.91
C ASP A 375 -6.94 -14.03 7.17
N ASN A 376 -6.22 -12.95 7.42
CA ASN A 376 -4.78 -12.96 7.74
C ASN A 376 -4.52 -13.40 9.21
N ALA A 377 -3.26 -13.31 9.67
CA ALA A 377 -2.89 -13.75 11.02
C ALA A 377 -3.53 -12.90 12.12
N ILE A 378 -3.72 -11.60 11.88
CA ILE A 378 -4.44 -10.68 12.79
C ILE A 378 -5.92 -11.08 12.91
N GLY A 379 -6.54 -11.47 11.79
CA GLY A 379 -7.87 -12.07 11.74
C GLY A 379 -7.96 -13.50 12.31
N GLY A 380 -6.82 -14.13 12.60
CA GLY A 380 -6.74 -15.49 13.13
C GLY A 380 -7.14 -16.57 12.11
N PHE A 381 -7.01 -16.30 10.82
CA PHE A 381 -7.37 -17.19 9.70
C PHE A 381 -8.83 -17.64 9.69
N GLU A 382 -9.75 -16.83 10.24
CA GLU A 382 -11.19 -17.11 10.16
C GLU A 382 -11.67 -16.99 8.69
N PRO A 383 -12.63 -17.80 8.22
CA PRO A 383 -13.08 -17.72 6.82
C PRO A 383 -13.86 -16.42 6.53
N LEU A 384 -13.29 -15.55 5.68
CA LEU A 384 -13.95 -14.35 5.18
C LEU A 384 -15.15 -14.69 4.29
N GLY A 385 -15.02 -15.74 3.49
CA GLY A 385 -16.11 -16.25 2.66
C GLY A 385 -15.76 -17.51 1.89
N ALA A 386 -16.76 -18.08 1.23
CA ALA A 386 -16.57 -19.13 0.24
C ALA A 386 -17.72 -19.19 -0.77
N THR A 387 -17.40 -19.65 -1.98
CA THR A 387 -18.35 -19.91 -3.06
C THR A 387 -18.06 -21.27 -3.72
N VAL A 388 -18.99 -21.72 -4.55
CA VAL A 388 -18.79 -22.86 -5.45
C VAL A 388 -19.12 -22.44 -6.88
N VAL A 389 -18.24 -22.80 -7.80
CA VAL A 389 -18.35 -22.51 -9.23
C VAL A 389 -18.38 -23.79 -10.07
N ASP A 390 -18.97 -23.68 -11.26
CA ASP A 390 -18.93 -24.75 -12.26
C ASP A 390 -17.56 -24.76 -12.95
N ALA A 391 -16.73 -25.73 -12.58
CA ALA A 391 -15.44 -25.95 -13.23
C ALA A 391 -15.58 -26.79 -14.52
N GLY A 392 -16.79 -27.20 -14.90
CA GLY A 392 -17.07 -27.92 -16.15
C GLY A 392 -17.11 -27.02 -17.39
N PHE A 393 -17.10 -27.68 -18.55
CA PHE A 393 -17.25 -27.04 -19.86
C PHE A 393 -18.51 -27.48 -20.58
N ALA A 394 -19.16 -26.52 -21.24
CA ALA A 394 -20.31 -26.75 -22.08
C ALA A 394 -19.96 -27.55 -23.36
N ASP A 395 -20.97 -28.15 -23.99
CA ASP A 395 -20.86 -28.80 -25.31
C ASP A 395 -19.83 -29.97 -25.43
N CYS A 396 -19.18 -30.38 -24.33
CA CYS A 396 -18.18 -31.45 -24.27
C CYS A 396 -18.71 -32.80 -24.79
N ALA A 397 -20.03 -33.03 -24.74
CA ALA A 397 -20.71 -34.21 -25.27
C ALA A 397 -20.68 -34.36 -26.82
N ALA A 398 -20.19 -33.36 -27.56
CA ALA A 398 -20.14 -33.41 -29.04
C ALA A 398 -18.97 -34.23 -29.60
N VAL A 399 -17.92 -34.50 -28.82
CA VAL A 399 -16.73 -35.26 -29.25
C VAL A 399 -16.89 -36.73 -28.87
N ALA A 400 -16.92 -37.61 -29.87
CA ALA A 400 -17.22 -39.04 -29.68
C ALA A 400 -16.06 -39.88 -29.12
N PHE A 401 -14.91 -39.26 -28.80
CA PHE A 401 -13.67 -39.94 -28.43
C PHE A 401 -12.97 -39.23 -27.27
N ALA A 402 -13.29 -39.69 -26.06
CA ALA A 402 -12.74 -39.31 -24.76
C ALA A 402 -12.98 -37.86 -24.28
N PRO A 403 -13.37 -37.69 -23.01
CA PRO A 403 -13.69 -36.39 -22.42
C PRO A 403 -12.44 -35.56 -22.09
N VAL A 404 -12.64 -34.25 -21.93
CA VAL A 404 -11.72 -33.38 -21.18
C VAL A 404 -11.71 -33.83 -19.73
N GLN A 405 -10.54 -33.87 -19.11
CA GLN A 405 -10.35 -34.27 -17.72
C GLN A 405 -9.77 -33.12 -16.90
N HIS A 406 -10.59 -32.53 -16.05
CA HIS A 406 -10.20 -31.49 -15.11
C HIS A 406 -9.58 -32.17 -13.90
N ARG A 407 -8.30 -31.88 -13.66
CA ARG A 407 -7.49 -32.50 -12.61
C ARG A 407 -6.77 -31.47 -11.75
N PHE A 408 -6.96 -30.18 -12.05
CA PHE A 408 -6.44 -29.05 -11.32
C PHE A 408 -7.35 -27.83 -11.52
N PHE A 409 -7.25 -26.84 -10.63
CA PHE A 409 -8.02 -25.60 -10.68
C PHE A 409 -7.16 -24.48 -10.08
N HIS A 410 -6.61 -23.62 -10.94
CA HIS A 410 -5.70 -22.54 -10.58
C HIS A 410 -6.44 -21.37 -9.92
N VAL A 411 -5.79 -20.67 -9.00
CA VAL A 411 -6.20 -19.36 -8.46
C VAL A 411 -5.04 -18.37 -8.52
N THR A 412 -5.37 -17.09 -8.71
CA THR A 412 -4.45 -15.94 -8.56
C THR A 412 -5.21 -14.73 -8.01
N THR A 413 -4.48 -13.70 -7.59
CA THR A 413 -4.98 -12.54 -6.82
C THR A 413 -4.64 -11.19 -7.49
N PRO A 414 -5.01 -10.97 -8.76
CA PRO A 414 -4.53 -9.81 -9.53
C PRO A 414 -5.11 -8.46 -9.08
N ASP A 415 -4.28 -7.43 -8.90
CA ASP A 415 -4.70 -6.01 -8.88
C ASP A 415 -5.06 -5.55 -10.30
N LEU A 416 -6.30 -5.82 -10.72
CA LEU A 416 -6.74 -5.61 -12.10
C LEU A 416 -6.98 -4.14 -12.47
N ASP A 417 -7.26 -3.25 -11.52
CA ASP A 417 -7.52 -1.83 -11.80
C ASP A 417 -6.43 -0.86 -11.33
N GLY A 418 -5.41 -1.38 -10.62
CA GLY A 418 -4.17 -0.71 -10.24
C GLY A 418 -4.28 0.09 -8.95
N ASP A 419 -5.24 -0.25 -8.09
CA ASP A 419 -5.58 0.50 -6.88
C ASP A 419 -4.91 -0.01 -5.59
N GLY A 420 -4.15 -1.11 -5.71
CA GLY A 420 -3.45 -1.79 -4.62
C GLY A 420 -4.26 -2.88 -3.93
N VAL A 421 -5.45 -3.24 -4.43
CA VAL A 421 -6.32 -4.25 -3.79
C VAL A 421 -6.72 -5.36 -4.77
N SER A 422 -6.24 -6.57 -4.47
CA SER A 422 -6.40 -7.76 -5.30
C SER A 422 -7.85 -8.15 -5.55
N ALA A 423 -8.18 -8.32 -6.83
CA ALA A 423 -9.31 -9.14 -7.27
C ALA A 423 -8.98 -10.64 -7.09
N ILE A 424 -9.97 -11.53 -7.24
CA ILE A 424 -9.74 -12.98 -7.17
C ILE A 424 -10.01 -13.62 -8.53
N GLN A 425 -8.98 -14.19 -9.15
CA GLN A 425 -9.11 -15.08 -10.31
C GLN A 425 -9.17 -16.53 -9.84
N ALA A 426 -10.16 -17.29 -10.32
CA ALA A 426 -10.36 -18.68 -9.96
C ALA A 426 -10.88 -19.49 -11.17
N GLY A 427 -10.00 -20.28 -11.79
CA GLY A 427 -10.28 -20.94 -13.07
C GLY A 427 -10.62 -19.93 -14.16
N ARG A 428 -11.90 -19.87 -14.58
CA ARG A 428 -12.40 -18.88 -15.54
C ARG A 428 -13.05 -17.64 -14.93
N TYR A 429 -13.30 -17.66 -13.62
CA TYR A 429 -14.07 -16.64 -12.92
C TYR A 429 -13.16 -15.56 -12.35
N VAL A 430 -13.60 -14.31 -12.41
CA VAL A 430 -12.93 -13.15 -11.82
C VAL A 430 -13.91 -12.45 -10.89
N PHE A 431 -13.61 -12.45 -9.60
CA PHE A 431 -14.41 -11.84 -8.55
C PHE A 431 -13.79 -10.53 -8.08
N ALA A 432 -14.63 -9.60 -7.62
CA ALA A 432 -14.20 -8.36 -7.01
C ALA A 432 -13.43 -8.60 -5.71
N SER A 433 -12.59 -7.63 -5.35
CA SER A 433 -12.08 -7.47 -3.99
C SER A 433 -13.23 -7.34 -2.99
N PHE A 434 -12.95 -7.67 -1.73
CA PHE A 434 -13.93 -7.66 -0.63
C PHE A 434 -13.98 -6.29 0.10
N ARG A 435 -13.15 -5.32 -0.31
CA ARG A 435 -13.11 -3.95 0.23
C ARG A 435 -14.46 -3.23 0.07
N ASP A 436 -14.96 -3.20 -1.17
CA ASP A 436 -16.15 -2.41 -1.55
C ASP A 436 -17.36 -3.27 -1.96
N GLU A 437 -17.14 -4.54 -2.31
CA GLU A 437 -18.15 -5.45 -2.84
C GLU A 437 -18.46 -6.62 -1.89
N ALA A 438 -19.60 -7.28 -2.11
CA ALA A 438 -19.91 -8.50 -1.37
C ALA A 438 -18.93 -9.64 -1.72
N THR A 439 -18.57 -10.46 -0.73
CA THR A 439 -17.65 -11.59 -0.90
C THR A 439 -18.03 -12.46 -2.11
N PHE A 440 -17.09 -12.68 -3.03
CA PHE A 440 -17.30 -13.42 -4.28
C PHE A 440 -18.37 -12.83 -5.22
N THR A 441 -18.51 -11.49 -5.28
CA THR A 441 -19.21 -10.81 -6.38
C THR A 441 -18.45 -11.06 -7.69
N LEU A 442 -19.08 -11.77 -8.63
CA LEU A 442 -18.51 -12.05 -9.95
C LEU A 442 -18.50 -10.77 -10.81
N MET A 443 -17.31 -10.33 -11.23
CA MET A 443 -17.13 -9.21 -12.17
C MET A 443 -17.10 -9.72 -13.61
N HIS A 444 -16.22 -10.67 -13.91
CA HIS A 444 -15.94 -11.12 -15.27
C HIS A 444 -15.79 -12.66 -15.36
N GLU A 445 -15.95 -13.20 -16.58
CA GLU A 445 -15.67 -14.60 -16.90
C GLU A 445 -14.78 -14.65 -18.16
N ILE A 446 -13.61 -15.26 -18.04
CA ILE A 446 -12.73 -15.54 -19.19
C ILE A 446 -13.45 -16.57 -20.08
N PRO A 447 -13.60 -16.34 -21.40
CA PRO A 447 -14.38 -17.21 -22.25
C PRO A 447 -13.90 -18.67 -22.23
N GLU A 448 -14.83 -19.61 -22.07
CA GLU A 448 -14.57 -21.05 -21.98
C GLU A 448 -13.66 -21.60 -23.11
N ALA A 449 -13.79 -21.06 -24.32
CA ALA A 449 -12.98 -21.41 -25.49
C ALA A 449 -11.49 -21.02 -25.39
N VAL A 450 -11.09 -20.31 -24.33
CA VAL A 450 -9.67 -20.07 -23.99
C VAL A 450 -9.06 -21.30 -23.32
N PHE A 451 -9.80 -21.95 -22.42
CA PHE A 451 -9.38 -23.16 -21.71
C PHE A 451 -9.63 -24.46 -22.49
N TRP A 452 -10.39 -24.42 -23.58
CA TRP A 452 -10.79 -25.65 -24.27
C TRP A 452 -11.01 -25.47 -25.77
N GLN A 453 -10.42 -26.37 -26.56
CA GLN A 453 -10.66 -26.49 -28.00
C GLN A 453 -11.45 -27.77 -28.31
N ARG A 454 -12.59 -27.59 -28.99
CA ARG A 454 -13.67 -28.59 -29.16
C ARG A 454 -13.27 -29.96 -29.74
N ASP A 455 -12.10 -30.08 -30.37
CA ASP A 455 -11.60 -31.28 -31.04
C ASP A 455 -10.39 -31.97 -30.36
N ALA A 456 -9.91 -31.47 -29.21
CA ALA A 456 -8.77 -32.05 -28.48
C ALA A 456 -9.13 -33.30 -27.63
N THR A 457 -9.16 -34.47 -28.27
CA THR A 457 -9.47 -35.77 -27.62
C THR A 457 -8.46 -36.17 -26.54
N ASN A 458 -8.92 -36.63 -25.36
CA ASN A 458 -8.08 -36.89 -24.16
C ASN A 458 -7.35 -35.66 -23.62
N ALA A 459 -7.96 -34.47 -23.68
CA ALA A 459 -7.46 -33.30 -22.99
C ALA A 459 -7.45 -33.47 -21.45
N HIS A 460 -6.41 -33.00 -20.77
CA HIS A 460 -6.27 -32.98 -19.30
C HIS A 460 -5.89 -31.58 -18.81
N ILE A 461 -6.73 -30.91 -18.02
CA ILE A 461 -6.37 -29.63 -17.39
C ILE A 461 -5.67 -29.93 -16.07
N THR A 462 -4.36 -29.66 -16.06
CA THR A 462 -3.39 -29.97 -15.00
C THR A 462 -2.31 -28.89 -14.98
N THR A 463 -1.49 -28.84 -13.92
CA THR A 463 -0.21 -28.11 -13.89
C THR A 463 0.75 -28.52 -15.03
N ASN A 464 0.67 -29.77 -15.52
CA ASN A 464 1.52 -30.26 -16.62
C ASN A 464 1.11 -29.74 -18.01
N THR A 465 -0.05 -29.10 -18.12
CA THR A 465 -0.68 -28.75 -19.40
C THR A 465 -1.17 -27.30 -19.45
N SER A 466 -1.11 -26.60 -18.31
CA SER A 466 -1.62 -25.24 -18.13
C SER A 466 -0.95 -24.54 -16.95
N ALA A 467 -0.76 -23.24 -17.07
CA ALA A 467 -0.27 -22.35 -16.01
C ALA A 467 -1.03 -21.01 -16.10
N ILE A 468 -1.30 -20.40 -14.95
CA ILE A 468 -1.90 -19.07 -14.82
C ILE A 468 -1.12 -18.32 -13.74
N VAL A 469 -0.78 -17.06 -13.99
CA VAL A 469 -0.12 -16.14 -13.05
C VAL A 469 -0.78 -14.76 -13.12
N ALA A 470 -0.56 -13.93 -12.11
CA ALA A 470 -0.87 -12.50 -12.11
C ALA A 470 0.45 -11.70 -12.15
N ALA A 471 0.49 -10.64 -12.95
CA ALA A 471 1.54 -9.61 -13.00
C ALA A 471 1.16 -8.54 -14.04
N ASP A 472 1.64 -7.29 -13.93
CA ASP A 472 1.59 -6.36 -15.06
C ASP A 472 2.67 -6.76 -16.08
N VAL A 473 2.22 -7.27 -17.22
CA VAL A 473 3.07 -7.59 -18.39
C VAL A 473 2.68 -6.73 -19.59
N THR A 474 2.06 -5.58 -19.33
CA THR A 474 1.55 -4.61 -20.30
C THR A 474 2.06 -3.19 -20.06
N SER A 475 2.73 -2.96 -18.94
CA SER A 475 3.30 -1.67 -18.51
C SER A 475 2.24 -0.57 -18.36
N ASP A 476 1.00 -0.94 -18.00
CA ASP A 476 -0.11 0.00 -17.76
C ASP A 476 -0.36 0.29 -16.26
N GLY A 477 0.46 -0.30 -15.40
CA GLY A 477 0.42 -0.21 -13.94
C GLY A 477 -0.63 -1.09 -13.30
N ARG A 478 -1.22 -2.04 -14.04
CA ARG A 478 -2.28 -2.95 -13.59
C ARG A 478 -1.89 -4.38 -13.87
N GLU A 479 -2.17 -5.26 -12.92
CA GLU A 479 -1.88 -6.66 -13.13
C GLU A 479 -2.81 -7.28 -14.16
N ASN A 480 -2.28 -8.28 -14.85
CA ASN A 480 -2.99 -9.04 -15.86
C ASN A 480 -3.01 -10.52 -15.47
N ILE A 481 -4.08 -11.21 -15.85
CA ILE A 481 -4.17 -12.66 -15.80
C ILE A 481 -3.44 -13.22 -17.03
N VAL A 482 -2.20 -13.68 -16.82
CA VAL A 482 -1.36 -14.27 -17.85
C VAL A 482 -1.52 -15.79 -17.81
N MET A 483 -1.90 -16.39 -18.94
CA MET A 483 -2.24 -17.83 -18.97
C MET A 483 -1.70 -18.56 -20.20
N TYR A 484 -1.17 -19.76 -19.96
CA TYR A 484 -0.82 -20.72 -20.98
C TYR A 484 -1.69 -21.98 -20.88
N HIS A 485 -2.04 -22.55 -22.02
CA HIS A 485 -2.78 -23.80 -22.07
C HIS A 485 -2.48 -24.58 -23.36
N GLN A 486 -2.06 -25.85 -23.26
CA GLN A 486 -1.30 -26.50 -24.34
C GLN A 486 -2.02 -26.73 -25.68
N TRP A 487 -3.36 -26.85 -25.68
CA TRP A 487 -4.15 -26.96 -26.92
C TRP A 487 -4.58 -25.60 -27.48
N ASN A 488 -4.08 -24.50 -26.92
CA ASN A 488 -4.38 -23.16 -27.37
C ASN A 488 -3.05 -22.47 -27.75
N PRO A 489 -2.80 -22.18 -29.04
CA PRO A 489 -1.53 -21.62 -29.47
C PRO A 489 -1.37 -20.17 -28.95
N GLY A 490 -0.52 -20.04 -27.94
CA GLY A 490 -0.06 -18.81 -27.34
C GLY A 490 -0.29 -18.70 -25.84
N VAL A 491 0.60 -17.98 -25.16
CA VAL A 491 0.29 -17.38 -23.86
C VAL A 491 -0.61 -16.18 -24.11
N ARG A 492 -1.66 -16.02 -23.30
CA ARG A 492 -2.65 -14.94 -23.43
C ARG A 492 -2.65 -14.08 -22.18
N VAL A 493 -2.79 -12.78 -22.37
CA VAL A 493 -2.82 -11.76 -21.32
C VAL A 493 -4.22 -11.17 -21.27
N TRP A 494 -4.90 -11.27 -20.12
CA TRP A 494 -6.24 -10.72 -19.88
C TRP A 494 -6.20 -9.66 -18.78
N GLY A 495 -6.83 -8.51 -18.99
CA GLY A 495 -6.81 -7.41 -18.01
C GLY A 495 -7.93 -6.38 -18.23
N LEU A 496 -7.97 -5.34 -17.39
CA LEU A 496 -8.91 -4.23 -17.51
C LEU A 496 -8.32 -3.06 -18.31
N SER A 497 -8.84 -2.90 -19.53
CA SER A 497 -8.67 -1.69 -20.33
C SER A 497 -9.11 -0.43 -19.57
N THR A 498 -8.35 0.66 -19.72
CA THR A 498 -8.78 2.01 -19.31
C THR A 498 -9.99 2.52 -20.11
N GLU A 499 -10.18 2.01 -21.34
CA GLU A 499 -11.34 2.25 -22.18
C GLU A 499 -12.42 1.17 -21.94
N THR A 500 -13.50 1.51 -21.24
CA THR A 500 -14.61 0.58 -20.91
C THR A 500 -15.40 0.08 -22.13
N SER A 501 -15.10 0.59 -23.32
CA SER A 501 -15.66 0.10 -24.59
C SER A 501 -14.98 -1.17 -25.11
N VAL A 502 -13.82 -1.52 -24.56
CA VAL A 502 -13.08 -2.75 -24.86
C VAL A 502 -13.75 -3.94 -24.15
N GLY A 503 -13.93 -5.05 -24.87
CA GLY A 503 -14.38 -6.31 -24.28
C GLY A 503 -15.77 -6.23 -23.61
N VAL A 504 -15.84 -6.64 -22.34
CA VAL A 504 -17.01 -6.50 -21.48
C VAL A 504 -16.63 -5.59 -20.32
N ASP A 505 -17.14 -4.36 -20.33
CA ASP A 505 -16.89 -3.32 -19.32
C ASP A 505 -15.40 -3.02 -19.08
N GLY A 506 -14.57 -3.16 -20.11
CA GLY A 506 -13.11 -2.99 -20.08
C GLY A 506 -12.32 -4.30 -20.11
N PHE A 507 -12.91 -5.43 -19.68
CA PHE A 507 -12.19 -6.70 -19.55
C PHE A 507 -12.04 -7.43 -20.89
N ALA A 508 -10.80 -7.70 -21.32
CA ALA A 508 -10.48 -8.35 -22.60
C ALA A 508 -9.11 -9.05 -22.62
N GLU A 509 -8.85 -9.82 -23.69
CA GLU A 509 -7.49 -10.27 -24.04
C GLU A 509 -6.70 -9.08 -24.61
N LEU A 510 -5.75 -8.56 -23.83
CA LEU A 510 -4.93 -7.39 -24.17
C LEU A 510 -3.75 -7.77 -25.08
N SER A 511 -3.12 -8.92 -24.83
CA SER A 511 -1.95 -9.38 -25.59
C SER A 511 -1.90 -10.89 -25.76
N ARG A 512 -1.05 -11.37 -26.69
CA ARG A 512 -0.81 -12.79 -26.92
C ARG A 512 0.61 -13.04 -27.45
N VAL A 513 1.38 -13.83 -26.70
CA VAL A 513 2.67 -14.38 -27.14
C VAL A 513 2.42 -15.68 -27.93
N PRO A 514 2.69 -15.78 -29.25
CA PRO A 514 2.39 -16.99 -30.00
C PRO A 514 3.34 -18.14 -29.66
N THR A 515 2.80 -19.31 -29.31
CA THR A 515 3.57 -20.55 -29.07
C THR A 515 3.22 -21.63 -30.10
N ALA A 516 4.05 -22.68 -30.16
CA ALA A 516 3.68 -23.91 -30.84
C ALA A 516 2.39 -24.53 -30.25
N GLU A 517 1.62 -25.20 -31.11
CA GLU A 517 0.44 -26.00 -30.73
C GLU A 517 0.91 -27.42 -30.37
N TYR A 518 0.46 -27.92 -29.22
CA TYR A 518 0.81 -29.25 -28.72
C TYR A 518 -0.41 -30.16 -28.70
N THR A 519 -0.20 -31.45 -28.94
CA THR A 519 -1.28 -32.43 -28.96
C THR A 519 -1.57 -32.95 -27.54
N PRO A 520 -2.76 -33.53 -27.27
CA PRO A 520 -3.09 -34.09 -25.96
C PRO A 520 -2.23 -35.29 -25.48
N VAL A 521 -1.21 -35.70 -26.24
CA VAL A 521 -0.23 -36.73 -25.84
C VAL A 521 1.17 -36.15 -25.57
N ASP A 522 1.36 -34.85 -25.76
CA ASP A 522 2.60 -34.14 -25.45
C ASP A 522 2.49 -33.53 -24.04
N ASP A 523 3.43 -33.82 -23.15
CA ASP A 523 3.53 -33.22 -21.81
C ASP A 523 4.39 -31.95 -21.89
N VAL A 524 3.76 -30.78 -22.04
CA VAL A 524 4.51 -29.51 -22.19
C VAL A 524 5.15 -29.04 -20.88
N ARG A 525 4.48 -29.31 -19.74
CA ARG A 525 4.83 -28.91 -18.37
C ARG A 525 5.25 -27.44 -18.28
N PRO A 526 4.36 -26.50 -18.62
CA PRO A 526 4.69 -25.08 -18.72
C PRO A 526 5.19 -24.52 -17.39
N LEU A 527 6.33 -23.87 -17.42
CA LEU A 527 6.74 -22.89 -16.43
C LEU A 527 6.43 -21.51 -17.01
N LEU A 528 5.75 -20.70 -16.22
CA LEU A 528 5.28 -19.37 -16.55
C LEU A 528 5.55 -18.54 -15.30
N VAL A 529 6.55 -17.65 -15.35
CA VAL A 529 7.03 -16.89 -14.20
C VAL A 529 7.18 -15.43 -14.65
N PRO A 530 6.46 -14.48 -14.03
CA PRO A 530 6.74 -13.06 -14.20
C PRO A 530 7.98 -12.69 -13.38
N ALA A 531 8.86 -11.84 -13.90
CA ALA A 531 10.06 -11.38 -13.20
C ALA A 531 10.40 -9.96 -13.68
N ASN A 532 10.66 -9.04 -12.77
CA ASN A 532 11.16 -7.68 -13.04
C ASN A 532 12.69 -7.74 -13.21
N VAL A 533 13.19 -7.98 -14.44
CA VAL A 533 14.63 -8.28 -14.66
C VAL A 533 15.45 -7.07 -15.10
N ASP A 534 14.85 -5.89 -15.19
CA ASP A 534 15.55 -4.66 -15.56
C ASP A 534 15.02 -3.40 -14.86
N HIS A 535 15.57 -2.24 -15.24
CA HIS A 535 15.29 -0.97 -14.59
C HIS A 535 14.07 -0.21 -15.11
N ASP A 536 13.08 -0.85 -15.73
CA ASP A 536 11.85 -0.18 -16.16
C ASP A 536 10.87 0.16 -15.00
N SER A 537 11.07 -0.47 -13.83
CA SER A 537 10.28 -0.31 -12.61
C SER A 537 11.08 0.36 -11.47
N VAL A 538 10.39 0.87 -10.45
CA VAL A 538 11.02 1.45 -9.25
C VAL A 538 10.99 0.43 -8.13
N VAL A 539 12.15 -0.12 -7.79
CA VAL A 539 12.31 -1.06 -6.67
C VAL A 539 12.98 -0.36 -5.49
N MET A 540 12.48 -0.66 -4.29
CA MET A 540 12.82 -0.02 -3.04
C MET A 540 13.01 -1.06 -1.94
N ALA A 541 14.04 -0.89 -1.10
CA ALA A 541 14.18 -1.64 0.14
C ALA A 541 13.99 -0.72 1.35
N TYR A 542 13.32 -1.20 2.40
CA TYR A 542 13.10 -0.43 3.61
C TYR A 542 14.43 -0.22 4.35
N ALA A 543 14.83 1.04 4.53
CA ALA A 543 16.03 1.36 5.27
C ALA A 543 15.78 1.04 6.76
N ALA A 544 16.32 -0.11 7.22
CA ALA A 544 16.01 -0.68 8.52
C ALA A 544 16.18 0.34 9.68
N ALA A 545 15.17 0.39 10.55
CA ALA A 545 15.05 1.34 11.66
C ALA A 545 15.05 2.84 11.26
N SER A 546 14.59 3.17 10.05
CA SER A 546 14.40 4.56 9.59
C SER A 546 13.10 5.24 10.07
N HIS A 547 12.22 4.51 10.76
CA HIS A 547 10.96 5.03 11.28
C HIS A 547 11.15 6.29 12.15
N GLU A 548 10.38 7.34 11.87
CA GLU A 548 10.33 8.55 12.71
C GLU A 548 8.92 9.13 12.81
N LEU A 549 8.47 9.43 14.03
CA LEU A 549 7.25 10.22 14.26
C LEU A 549 7.56 11.72 14.08
N VAL A 550 7.14 12.27 12.94
CA VAL A 550 7.29 13.70 12.60
C VAL A 550 5.94 14.43 12.68
N PHE A 551 5.97 15.77 12.71
CA PHE A 551 4.77 16.59 12.87
C PHE A 551 4.74 17.74 11.87
N THR A 552 3.55 18.13 11.40
CA THR A 552 3.40 19.37 10.62
C THR A 552 3.57 20.61 11.49
N GLU A 553 4.00 21.71 10.87
CA GLU A 553 3.79 23.05 11.40
C GLU A 553 2.29 23.29 11.77
N PRO A 554 1.98 24.17 12.74
CA PRO A 554 0.61 24.58 13.05
C PRO A 554 -0.16 25.13 11.82
N MET A 555 -1.23 24.42 11.43
CA MET A 555 -2.17 24.79 10.38
C MET A 555 -3.35 25.58 10.99
N LEU A 556 -3.49 26.85 10.62
CA LEU A 556 -4.55 27.74 11.10
C LEU A 556 -5.91 27.34 10.55
N ILE A 557 -6.86 27.01 11.43
CA ILE A 557 -8.26 26.73 11.08
C ILE A 557 -9.08 28.02 11.18
N ALA A 558 -9.03 28.67 12.35
CA ALA A 558 -9.79 29.87 12.62
C ALA A 558 -9.05 30.81 13.57
N VAL A 559 -9.27 32.11 13.40
CA VAL A 559 -8.81 33.15 14.31
C VAL A 559 -10.02 33.92 14.81
N MET A 560 -10.23 33.95 16.12
CA MET A 560 -11.35 34.60 16.78
C MET A 560 -10.90 35.89 17.45
N ALA A 561 -11.52 37.00 17.09
CA ALA A 561 -11.40 38.23 17.86
C ALA A 561 -12.00 38.04 19.27
N ALA A 562 -11.52 38.81 20.24
CA ALA A 562 -12.22 39.03 21.50
C ALA A 562 -13.63 39.58 21.24
N ALA A 563 -14.62 39.11 22.03
CA ALA A 563 -15.97 39.68 21.98
C ALA A 563 -15.91 41.19 22.30
N PRO A 564 -16.68 42.05 21.60
CA PRO A 564 -16.58 43.50 21.71
C PRO A 564 -17.21 43.97 23.01
N CYS A 565 -16.45 43.87 24.10
CA CYS A 565 -16.79 44.34 25.44
C CYS A 565 -15.78 45.40 25.89
N GLY A 566 -16.27 46.42 26.60
CA GLY A 566 -15.48 47.52 27.13
C GLY A 566 -15.04 47.30 28.58
N GLU A 567 -13.77 47.50 28.86
CA GLU A 567 -13.28 47.54 30.24
C GLU A 567 -13.69 48.88 30.91
N GLY A 568 -13.94 48.87 32.22
CA GLY A 568 -14.18 50.09 33.00
C GLY A 568 -15.56 50.76 32.83
N ILE A 569 -16.36 50.39 31.82
CA ILE A 569 -17.71 50.93 31.57
C ILE A 569 -18.84 50.22 32.36
N GLY A 570 -18.49 49.40 33.35
CA GLY A 570 -19.47 48.66 34.17
C GLY A 570 -20.19 47.54 33.43
N GLN A 571 -19.50 46.89 32.48
CA GLN A 571 -20.00 45.76 31.71
C GLN A 571 -19.75 44.42 32.41
N ASN A 572 -20.63 43.44 32.19
CA ASN A 572 -20.46 42.06 32.66
C ASN A 572 -19.41 41.30 31.82
N LEU A 573 -18.12 41.51 32.10
CA LEU A 573 -17.04 40.87 31.33
C LEU A 573 -17.09 39.34 31.35
N ASP A 574 -17.55 38.72 32.44
CA ASP A 574 -17.73 37.25 32.55
C ASP A 574 -18.76 36.70 31.53
N GLY A 575 -19.61 37.57 30.97
CA GLY A 575 -20.56 37.24 29.90
C GLY A 575 -20.04 37.49 28.48
N CYS A 576 -18.74 37.79 28.31
CA CYS A 576 -18.12 38.11 27.02
C CYS A 576 -17.31 36.92 26.49
N SER A 577 -17.68 36.39 25.32
CA SER A 577 -16.94 35.32 24.65
C SER A 577 -17.27 35.23 23.16
N ALA A 578 -16.27 34.89 22.34
CA ALA A 578 -16.46 34.46 20.96
C ALA A 578 -16.43 32.92 20.91
N THR A 579 -17.16 32.32 19.97
CA THR A 579 -17.20 30.86 19.79
C THR A 579 -17.22 30.48 18.32
N PHE A 580 -16.39 29.49 17.98
CA PHE A 580 -16.36 28.81 16.70
C PHE A 580 -16.74 27.34 16.92
N GLY A 581 -17.83 26.89 16.30
CA GLY A 581 -18.22 25.50 16.23
C GLY A 581 -18.17 25.00 14.79
N ASN A 582 -17.53 23.87 14.56
CA ASN A 582 -17.70 23.10 13.31
C ASN A 582 -18.24 21.72 13.70
N ALA A 583 -19.31 21.22 13.06
CA ALA A 583 -19.81 19.89 13.42
C ALA A 583 -19.09 18.74 12.70
N ASP A 584 -18.44 19.04 11.58
CA ASP A 584 -17.71 18.06 10.79
C ASP A 584 -16.29 18.57 10.53
N VAL A 585 -15.34 18.10 11.34
CA VAL A 585 -13.94 17.97 10.90
C VAL A 585 -13.84 16.56 10.30
N THR A 586 -14.26 16.41 9.05
CA THR A 586 -14.14 15.15 8.31
C THR A 586 -12.77 15.06 7.66
N THR A 587 -12.13 13.90 7.84
CA THR A 587 -11.00 13.35 7.08
C THR A 587 -9.76 14.24 6.87
N VAL A 588 -8.63 13.75 7.39
CA VAL A 588 -7.48 13.61 6.49
C VAL A 588 -7.87 12.45 5.58
N THR A 589 -8.03 12.70 4.28
CA THR A 589 -8.05 11.60 3.32
C THR A 589 -6.61 11.12 3.22
N ALA A 590 -6.28 10.11 4.01
CA ALA A 590 -5.00 9.45 4.02
C ALA A 590 -4.99 8.38 2.93
N GLU A 591 -4.96 8.80 1.68
CA GLU A 591 -4.35 7.94 0.67
C GLU A 591 -2.86 7.90 1.00
N THR A 592 -2.32 6.73 1.33
CA THR A 592 -0.87 6.53 1.53
C THR A 592 -0.20 6.55 0.16
N THR A 593 -0.24 7.70 -0.50
CA THR A 593 0.29 7.82 -1.85
C THR A 593 1.80 7.87 -1.76
N VAL A 594 2.48 6.78 -2.14
CA VAL A 594 3.94 6.81 -2.29
C VAL A 594 4.30 7.97 -3.22
N SER A 595 5.32 8.77 -2.88
CA SER A 595 5.76 9.89 -3.71
C SER A 595 7.24 9.78 -4.02
N VAL A 596 7.55 9.18 -5.16
CA VAL A 596 8.93 8.98 -5.63
C VAL A 596 9.61 10.33 -5.85
N SER A 597 10.47 10.71 -4.90
CA SER A 597 11.27 11.94 -4.98
C SER A 597 12.67 11.69 -4.44
N ALA A 598 13.42 10.82 -5.12
CA ALA A 598 14.81 10.56 -4.77
C ALA A 598 15.62 11.87 -4.80
N SER A 599 16.07 12.30 -3.61
CA SER A 599 16.88 13.51 -3.47
C SER A 599 18.35 13.17 -3.66
N ALA A 600 18.82 13.17 -4.91
CA ALA A 600 20.22 12.93 -5.25
C ALA A 600 21.15 14.00 -4.65
N TYR A 601 21.56 13.81 -3.38
CA TYR A 601 22.51 14.64 -2.64
C TYR A 601 23.94 14.40 -3.13
N ILE A 602 24.20 14.66 -4.42
CA ILE A 602 25.56 14.65 -4.99
C ILE A 602 26.35 15.82 -4.41
N GLY A 603 26.91 15.59 -3.22
CA GLY A 603 27.79 16.48 -2.45
C GLY A 603 29.17 16.66 -3.08
N ALA A 604 29.24 16.89 -4.39
CA ALA A 604 30.47 17.09 -5.13
C ALA A 604 31.14 18.41 -4.70
N LYS A 605 32.01 18.34 -3.69
CA LYS A 605 33.00 19.38 -3.34
C LYS A 605 34.10 19.48 -4.41
N THR A 606 33.73 19.79 -5.66
CA THR A 606 34.67 20.15 -6.72
C THR A 606 34.29 21.51 -7.30
N ALA A 607 35.18 22.49 -7.08
CA ALA A 607 34.98 23.85 -7.56
C ALA A 607 35.16 23.91 -9.09
N VAL A 608 34.06 23.74 -9.84
CA VAL A 608 34.04 23.96 -11.29
C VAL A 608 34.12 25.47 -11.56
N ASN A 609 35.35 25.93 -11.78
CA ASN A 609 35.68 27.34 -11.94
C ASN A 609 35.32 27.84 -13.36
N VAL A 610 34.10 28.35 -13.55
CA VAL A 610 33.61 28.84 -14.85
C VAL A 610 34.05 30.32 -15.05
N PRO A 611 35.02 30.65 -15.95
CA PRO A 611 35.82 31.89 -15.84
C PRO A 611 35.16 33.25 -16.18
N TRP A 612 33.83 33.39 -16.07
CA TRP A 612 33.10 34.59 -16.49
C TRP A 612 31.84 34.93 -15.66
N LEU A 613 31.46 34.08 -14.70
CA LEU A 613 30.41 34.35 -13.72
C LEU A 613 31.08 34.45 -12.34
N GLY A 614 30.90 35.58 -11.66
CA GLY A 614 31.41 35.77 -10.30
C GLY A 614 30.71 34.84 -9.31
N GLU A 615 31.36 34.59 -8.18
CA GLU A 615 30.92 33.66 -7.13
C GLU A 615 29.44 33.87 -6.74
N PHE A 616 28.58 32.98 -7.23
CA PHE A 616 27.23 32.76 -6.74
C PHE A 616 27.11 31.28 -6.39
N GLY A 617 27.22 30.97 -5.10
CA GLY A 617 26.89 29.66 -4.57
C GLY A 617 25.39 29.47 -4.54
N ALA A 618 24.82 29.02 -5.67
CA ALA A 618 23.46 28.52 -5.75
C ALA A 618 23.53 27.01 -5.93
N GLN A 619 23.32 26.27 -4.84
CA GLN A 619 23.13 24.82 -4.86
C GLN A 619 21.81 24.58 -5.61
N LYS A 620 21.92 24.16 -6.87
CA LYS A 620 20.76 23.98 -7.74
C LYS A 620 20.29 22.54 -7.63
N THR A 621 19.50 22.25 -6.61
CA THR A 621 18.77 20.99 -6.47
C THR A 621 17.99 20.75 -7.76
N ARG A 622 18.22 19.58 -8.40
CA ARG A 622 17.32 19.05 -9.42
C ARG A 622 16.43 18.05 -8.71
N SER A 623 15.28 18.49 -8.24
CA SER A 623 14.17 17.60 -7.96
C SER A 623 13.57 17.19 -9.31
N LEU A 624 13.85 15.97 -9.77
CA LEU A 624 12.98 15.32 -10.75
C LEU A 624 11.84 14.70 -9.93
N THR A 625 10.61 15.05 -10.26
CA THR A 625 9.42 14.50 -9.59
C THR A 625 8.71 13.64 -10.61
N VAL A 626 8.88 12.33 -10.48
CA VAL A 626 8.06 11.32 -11.14
C VAL A 626 6.95 10.98 -10.15
N ARG A 627 5.70 10.86 -10.63
CA ARG A 627 4.61 10.39 -9.80
C ARG A 627 4.40 8.91 -10.11
N ALA A 628 4.79 8.04 -9.18
CA ALA A 628 4.23 6.70 -9.09
C ALA A 628 3.39 6.69 -7.81
N SER A 629 2.09 6.42 -7.92
CA SER A 629 1.13 6.56 -6.84
C SER A 629 0.44 5.23 -6.57
N ALA A 630 1.11 4.37 -5.80
CA ALA A 630 0.43 3.27 -5.09
C ALA A 630 -0.35 3.88 -3.90
N SER A 631 -1.58 3.41 -3.65
CA SER A 631 -2.49 4.00 -2.66
C SER A 631 -3.13 2.98 -1.70
N ALA A 632 -2.31 2.27 -0.92
CA ALA A 632 -2.80 1.46 0.21
C ALA A 632 -3.30 2.38 1.35
N GLY A 633 -4.60 2.70 1.39
CA GLY A 633 -5.13 3.81 2.20
C GLY A 633 -6.46 3.55 2.92
N ALA A 634 -6.40 3.12 4.18
CA ALA A 634 -7.56 3.14 5.08
C ALA A 634 -7.96 4.58 5.46
N SER A 635 -8.95 5.15 4.76
CA SER A 635 -9.40 6.53 5.02
C SER A 635 -10.13 6.68 6.38
N TYR A 636 -9.50 7.33 7.37
CA TYR A 636 -10.11 7.55 8.68
C TYR A 636 -11.02 8.78 8.72
N SER A 637 -12.34 8.55 8.62
CA SER A 637 -13.35 9.60 8.71
C SER A 637 -13.90 9.77 10.15
N VAL A 638 -13.18 10.52 10.98
CA VAL A 638 -13.60 10.84 12.36
C VAL A 638 -14.32 12.19 12.43
N GLY A 639 -15.57 12.21 11.94
CA GLY A 639 -16.46 13.37 12.04
C GLY A 639 -16.75 13.76 13.50
N THR A 640 -16.00 14.73 14.03
CA THR A 640 -16.20 15.26 15.40
C THR A 640 -16.66 16.71 15.41
N SER A 641 -17.81 16.94 16.04
CA SER A 641 -18.28 18.29 16.34
C SER A 641 -17.48 18.90 17.49
N ARG A 642 -16.63 19.88 17.18
CA ARG A 642 -15.80 20.59 18.16
C ARG A 642 -16.25 22.07 18.24
N ARG A 643 -16.51 22.55 19.46
CA ARG A 643 -16.92 23.92 19.76
C ARG A 643 -15.88 24.60 20.65
N PHE A 644 -15.22 25.62 20.12
CA PHE A 644 -14.12 26.35 20.75
C PHE A 644 -14.58 27.74 21.18
N THR A 645 -14.50 28.05 22.47
CA THR A 645 -14.92 29.34 23.04
C THR A 645 -13.71 30.09 23.62
N SER A 646 -13.59 31.39 23.32
CA SER A 646 -12.57 32.29 23.92
C SER A 646 -12.97 32.73 25.33
N GLY A 647 -12.01 33.17 26.15
CA GLY A 647 -12.30 33.82 27.41
C GLY A 647 -12.69 35.30 27.26
N PRO A 648 -13.07 35.94 28.38
CA PRO A 648 -13.36 37.38 28.42
C PRO A 648 -12.19 38.22 27.92
N LEU A 649 -12.43 39.05 26.90
CA LEU A 649 -11.42 39.94 26.31
C LEU A 649 -10.19 39.20 25.70
N GLU A 650 -10.32 37.92 25.37
CA GLU A 650 -9.26 37.13 24.74
C GLU A 650 -9.49 36.96 23.23
N ASP A 651 -8.48 37.32 22.43
CA ASP A 651 -8.35 36.82 21.06
C ASP A 651 -7.86 35.36 21.10
N ALA A 652 -8.40 34.49 20.25
CA ALA A 652 -8.05 33.07 20.24
C ALA A 652 -7.70 32.55 18.85
N VAL A 653 -6.85 31.53 18.82
CA VAL A 653 -6.37 30.85 17.61
C VAL A 653 -6.76 29.39 17.72
N VAL A 654 -7.46 28.88 16.69
CA VAL A 654 -7.76 27.47 16.50
C VAL A 654 -6.86 26.96 15.39
N PHE A 655 -6.07 25.92 15.67
CA PHE A 655 -5.13 25.34 14.72
C PHE A 655 -5.09 23.81 14.85
N SER A 656 -4.51 23.16 13.86
CA SER A 656 -4.22 21.72 13.85
C SER A 656 -2.72 21.47 13.64
N THR A 657 -2.21 20.36 14.15
CA THR A 657 -0.95 19.75 13.69
C THR A 657 -1.24 18.28 13.41
N ILE A 658 -0.66 17.74 12.34
CA ILE A 658 -0.85 16.35 11.92
C ILE A 658 0.46 15.60 12.25
N PRO A 659 0.43 14.60 13.15
CA PRO A 659 1.52 13.63 13.28
C PRO A 659 1.57 12.71 12.05
N TYR A 660 2.77 12.34 11.62
CA TYR A 660 3.03 11.35 10.57
C TYR A 660 4.05 10.34 11.05
N ASP A 661 3.80 9.06 10.79
CA ASP A 661 4.85 8.04 10.75
C ASP A 661 5.58 8.16 9.41
N ARG A 662 6.85 8.58 9.48
CA ARG A 662 7.77 8.55 8.34
C ARG A 662 8.48 7.22 8.29
N TYR A 663 8.58 6.66 7.09
CA TYR A 663 9.41 5.51 6.73
C TYR A 663 10.33 5.93 5.59
N VAL A 664 11.58 5.45 5.59
CA VAL A 664 12.54 5.74 4.51
C VAL A 664 12.89 4.44 3.80
N TYR A 665 12.90 4.48 2.48
CA TYR A 665 13.31 3.38 1.63
C TYR A 665 14.49 3.83 0.77
N ASP A 666 15.47 2.95 0.57
CA ASP A 666 16.56 3.13 -0.38
C ASP A 666 16.09 2.64 -1.77
N VAL A 667 16.38 3.40 -2.82
CA VAL A 667 16.03 3.06 -4.22
C VAL A 667 17.07 2.10 -4.76
N LEU A 668 16.64 0.88 -5.08
CA LEU A 668 17.48 -0.17 -5.65
C LEU A 668 17.45 -0.10 -7.20
N SER A 669 16.25 -0.10 -7.80
CA SER A 669 16.04 -0.01 -9.25
C SER A 669 15.17 1.21 -9.62
N HIS A 670 15.39 1.83 -10.79
CA HIS A 670 14.58 2.95 -11.33
C HIS A 670 14.91 3.26 -12.81
N PRO A 671 13.93 3.63 -13.68
CA PRO A 671 14.15 4.10 -15.06
C PRO A 671 15.05 5.31 -15.29
N ASP A 672 15.51 5.97 -14.21
CA ASP A 672 16.47 7.06 -14.25
C ASP A 672 17.62 6.66 -13.34
N PRO A 673 18.75 6.16 -13.90
CA PRO A 673 19.88 5.70 -13.10
C PRO A 673 20.53 6.76 -12.21
N ASP A 674 20.21 8.05 -12.37
CA ASP A 674 20.62 9.11 -11.42
C ASP A 674 19.82 9.04 -10.08
N MET A 675 18.77 8.21 -10.00
CA MET A 675 17.89 8.02 -8.82
C MET A 675 18.26 6.81 -7.95
N ILE A 676 18.95 5.82 -8.52
CA ILE A 676 19.42 4.60 -7.83
C ILE A 676 20.41 4.97 -6.70
N GLY A 677 20.27 4.34 -5.54
CA GLY A 677 20.97 4.70 -4.30
C GLY A 677 20.52 6.05 -3.70
N GLY A 678 19.42 6.62 -4.20
CA GLY A 678 18.66 7.68 -3.54
C GLY A 678 17.67 7.13 -2.52
N THR A 679 16.91 8.02 -1.87
CA THR A 679 15.93 7.64 -0.84
C THR A 679 14.53 8.17 -1.14
N ILE A 680 13.51 7.41 -0.78
CA ILE A 680 12.09 7.80 -0.84
C ILE A 680 11.53 7.81 0.59
N GLU A 681 10.71 8.82 0.92
CA GLU A 681 10.03 8.91 2.22
C GLU A 681 8.54 8.58 2.04
N VAL A 682 8.03 7.56 2.74
CA VAL A 682 6.60 7.23 2.83
C VAL A 682 6.06 7.80 4.14
N MET A 683 4.92 8.47 4.08
CA MET A 683 4.42 9.34 5.15
C MET A 683 2.98 8.99 5.50
N VAL A 684 2.77 8.21 6.55
CA VAL A 684 1.44 7.75 7.00
C VAL A 684 0.91 8.70 8.09
N PRO A 685 -0.17 9.47 7.85
CA PRO A 685 -0.71 10.42 8.84
C PRO A 685 -1.52 9.73 9.94
N ARG A 686 -1.37 10.18 11.20
CA ARG A 686 -2.25 9.80 12.33
C ARG A 686 -3.25 10.92 12.67
N GLU A 687 -4.18 10.67 13.59
CA GLU A 687 -5.27 11.61 13.96
C GLU A 687 -4.77 13.05 14.21
N PRO A 688 -5.32 14.08 13.52
CA PRO A 688 -4.93 15.47 13.70
C PRO A 688 -5.22 16.03 15.10
N ILE A 689 -4.20 16.66 15.68
CA ILE A 689 -4.30 17.33 16.99
C ILE A 689 -4.85 18.74 16.80
N VAL A 690 -6.17 18.92 16.99
CA VAL A 690 -6.85 20.23 16.90
C VAL A 690 -6.97 20.91 18.26
N MET A 691 -6.47 22.14 18.40
CA MET A 691 -6.42 22.89 19.66
C MET A 691 -6.90 24.35 19.53
N LYS A 692 -7.28 24.96 20.66
CA LYS A 692 -7.56 26.40 20.79
C LYS A 692 -6.68 27.02 21.88
N VAL A 693 -5.87 28.00 21.51
CA VAL A 693 -5.02 28.78 22.42
C VAL A 693 -5.36 30.28 22.34
N GLU A 694 -4.85 31.08 23.28
CA GLU A 694 -4.87 32.54 23.19
C GLU A 694 -3.93 33.04 22.08
N ARG A 695 -4.27 34.14 21.40
CA ARG A 695 -3.46 34.73 20.32
C ARG A 695 -2.06 35.17 20.77
N GLU A 696 -1.94 35.74 21.97
CA GLU A 696 -0.63 36.17 22.49
C GLU A 696 0.23 34.94 22.81
N PHE A 697 -0.34 33.97 23.53
CA PHE A 697 0.30 32.68 23.82
C PHE A 697 0.76 31.94 22.55
N TYR A 698 -0.05 31.94 21.48
CA TYR A 698 0.31 31.40 20.17
C TYR A 698 1.53 32.10 19.59
N ASN A 699 1.46 33.42 19.43
CA ASN A 699 2.51 34.23 18.80
C ASN A 699 3.86 34.15 19.53
N GLU A 700 3.84 34.03 20.86
CA GLU A 700 5.05 33.82 21.68
C GLU A 700 5.78 32.50 21.40
N ARG A 701 5.08 31.50 20.85
CA ARG A 701 5.57 30.12 20.70
C ARG A 701 5.81 29.70 19.25
N ILE A 702 5.35 30.49 18.29
CA ILE A 702 5.55 30.25 16.84
C ILE A 702 6.53 31.25 16.19
N SER A 703 7.28 32.02 16.97
CA SER A 703 8.04 33.21 16.53
C SER A 703 9.00 32.97 15.36
N ASP A 704 9.53 31.76 15.26
CA ASP A 704 10.54 31.36 14.29
C ASP A 704 10.00 30.35 13.25
N VAL A 705 8.72 29.94 13.37
CA VAL A 705 8.09 28.85 12.59
C VAL A 705 6.88 29.33 11.75
N SER A 706 6.16 30.38 12.17
CA SER A 706 4.99 30.88 11.43
C SER A 706 4.80 32.40 11.57
N THR A 707 3.90 32.98 10.76
CA THR A 707 3.63 34.42 10.80
C THR A 707 2.71 34.76 11.98
N PRO A 708 3.10 35.70 12.87
CA PRO A 708 2.27 36.07 14.00
C PRO A 708 0.96 36.74 13.57
N ILE A 709 -0.07 36.50 14.39
CA ILE A 709 -1.41 37.05 14.23
C ILE A 709 -1.50 38.32 15.09
N GLY A 710 -1.40 39.48 14.44
CA GLY A 710 -1.47 40.80 15.06
C GLY A 710 -2.30 41.76 14.21
N SER A 711 -1.81 42.99 14.03
CA SER A 711 -2.49 44.05 13.26
C SER A 711 -2.62 43.79 11.75
N ASN A 712 -2.07 42.67 11.27
CA ASN A 712 -2.34 42.11 9.95
C ASN A 712 -3.72 41.43 9.87
N VAL A 713 -4.33 41.03 10.99
CA VAL A 713 -5.60 40.27 11.06
C VAL A 713 -6.66 41.01 11.88
N PHE A 714 -6.27 41.59 13.01
CA PHE A 714 -7.16 42.30 13.93
C PHE A 714 -6.77 43.77 14.11
N ASP A 715 -7.71 44.67 13.83
CA ASP A 715 -7.50 46.12 14.02
C ASP A 715 -7.71 46.56 15.49
N HIS A 716 -8.34 45.71 16.33
CA HIS A 716 -8.82 46.06 17.66
C HIS A 716 -7.81 45.80 18.78
N VAL A 717 -8.10 46.40 19.94
CA VAL A 717 -7.51 46.12 21.25
C VAL A 717 -8.65 45.63 22.12
N ALA A 718 -8.54 44.42 22.67
CA ALA A 718 -9.57 43.86 23.53
C ALA A 718 -9.77 44.76 24.77
N GLY A 719 -11.03 45.00 25.14
CA GLY A 719 -11.39 45.96 26.19
C GLY A 719 -11.60 47.40 25.73
N ASP A 720 -11.16 47.80 24.53
CA ASP A 720 -11.38 49.15 23.98
C ASP A 720 -12.32 49.12 22.77
N LEU A 721 -13.61 49.35 23.02
CA LEU A 721 -14.67 49.42 22.01
C LEU A 721 -14.38 50.41 20.87
N SER A 722 -13.57 51.45 21.11
CA SER A 722 -13.26 52.47 20.08
C SER A 722 -12.25 52.00 19.03
N THR A 723 -11.59 50.87 19.26
CA THR A 723 -10.61 50.26 18.35
C THR A 723 -11.20 49.17 17.46
N TYR A 724 -12.40 48.67 17.77
CA TYR A 724 -13.08 47.70 16.92
C TYR A 724 -13.44 48.31 15.56
N PRO A 725 -13.43 47.51 14.47
CA PRO A 725 -13.87 47.96 13.16
C PRO A 725 -15.21 48.71 13.21
N GLY A 726 -15.26 49.89 12.61
CA GLY A 726 -16.54 50.52 12.27
C GLY A 726 -17.13 49.90 10.99
N VAL A 727 -18.41 50.17 10.70
CA VAL A 727 -19.12 49.67 9.50
C VAL A 727 -18.32 49.84 8.20
N SER A 728 -17.62 50.97 8.05
CA SER A 728 -16.80 51.25 6.86
C SER A 728 -15.60 50.29 6.74
N ARG A 729 -14.94 49.94 7.84
CA ARG A 729 -13.77 49.05 7.87
C ARG A 729 -14.20 47.59 7.71
N LYS A 730 -15.29 47.18 8.36
CA LYS A 730 -15.95 45.90 8.10
C LYS A 730 -16.27 45.70 6.61
N ASN A 731 -16.87 46.71 5.97
CA ASN A 731 -17.20 46.66 4.54
C ASN A 731 -15.94 46.63 3.65
N GLU A 732 -14.83 47.24 4.08
CA GLU A 732 -13.54 47.14 3.40
C GLU A 732 -12.96 45.72 3.49
N LEU A 733 -12.92 45.13 4.69
CA LEU A 733 -12.46 43.76 4.93
C LEU A 733 -13.31 42.73 4.16
N LEU A 734 -14.64 42.84 4.20
CA LEU A 734 -15.55 42.02 3.40
C LEU A 734 -15.41 42.29 1.89
N GLY A 735 -15.03 43.50 1.47
CA GLY A 735 -14.73 43.82 0.07
C GLY A 735 -13.39 43.29 -0.41
N GLN A 736 -12.42 43.17 0.49
CA GLN A 736 -11.06 42.67 0.24
C GLN A 736 -10.99 41.14 0.27
N PHE A 737 -11.78 40.50 1.14
CA PHE A 737 -11.69 39.07 1.45
C PHE A 737 -13.01 38.29 1.26
N GLY A 738 -14.10 38.92 0.80
CA GLY A 738 -15.45 38.34 0.77
C GLY A 738 -16.12 38.15 -0.61
N GLY A 739 -15.41 38.35 -1.74
CA GLY A 739 -15.94 38.16 -3.11
C GLY A 739 -14.90 38.53 -4.19
N PRO A 740 -15.08 38.26 -5.50
CA PRO A 740 -16.02 37.37 -6.19
C PRO A 740 -15.31 36.14 -6.80
N LEU A 741 -14.23 35.65 -6.18
CA LEU A 741 -13.77 34.26 -6.33
C LEU A 741 -13.85 33.41 -5.04
N GLY A 742 -13.81 33.93 -3.80
CA GLY A 742 -14.83 34.81 -3.23
C GLY A 742 -16.00 34.04 -2.60
N LEU A 743 -15.73 33.07 -1.73
CA LEU A 743 -16.68 32.10 -1.16
C LEU A 743 -17.80 32.67 -0.24
N GLY A 744 -17.86 33.99 -0.06
CA GLY A 744 -18.90 34.69 0.69
C GLY A 744 -18.55 34.95 2.15
N GLY A 745 -18.25 36.20 2.49
CA GLY A 745 -18.14 36.63 3.90
C GLY A 745 -19.52 36.80 4.55
N LEU A 746 -19.72 36.22 5.73
CA LEU A 746 -21.00 36.25 6.45
C LEU A 746 -21.04 37.43 7.43
N GLN A 747 -22.24 37.91 7.78
CA GLN A 747 -22.43 38.92 8.82
C GLN A 747 -23.81 38.81 9.48
N ASN A 748 -23.89 39.13 10.78
CA ASN A 748 -25.13 39.29 11.53
C ASN A 748 -25.02 40.48 12.50
N GLY A 749 -26.14 41.18 12.74
CA GLY A 749 -26.22 42.42 13.51
C GLY A 749 -26.37 43.70 12.65
N PRO A 750 -26.26 44.89 13.26
CA PRO A 750 -25.87 45.10 14.64
C PRO A 750 -27.01 44.82 15.63
N LEU A 751 -26.66 44.52 16.89
CA LEU A 751 -27.55 44.33 18.03
C LEU A 751 -27.05 45.20 19.19
N SER A 752 -27.96 45.90 19.87
CA SER A 752 -27.62 46.73 21.03
C SER A 752 -27.31 45.87 22.26
N VAL A 753 -26.28 46.24 23.02
CA VAL A 753 -25.99 45.64 24.34
C VAL A 753 -27.16 45.83 25.31
N GLY A 754 -27.40 44.86 26.20
CA GLY A 754 -28.47 44.92 27.19
C GLY A 754 -28.13 45.76 28.43
N GLU A 755 -29.14 45.92 29.29
CA GLU A 755 -29.00 46.49 30.64
C GLU A 755 -29.21 45.40 31.68
N GLY A 756 -28.27 45.27 32.62
CA GLY A 756 -28.38 44.35 33.76
C GLY A 756 -27.07 43.63 34.05
N SER A 757 -27.19 42.33 34.33
CA SER A 757 -26.07 41.41 34.61
C SER A 757 -26.14 40.14 33.76
N GLY A 758 -26.84 40.20 32.62
CA GLY A 758 -26.92 39.11 31.66
C GLY A 758 -25.85 39.23 30.58
N SER A 759 -26.16 38.67 29.43
CA SER A 759 -25.44 38.88 28.18
C SER A 759 -26.39 38.84 27.00
N THR A 760 -25.99 39.53 25.95
CA THR A 760 -26.69 39.67 24.67
C THR A 760 -25.87 38.95 23.60
N GLY A 761 -26.48 38.06 22.83
CA GLY A 761 -25.77 37.19 21.89
C GLY A 761 -26.18 37.34 20.42
N LEU A 762 -25.25 37.06 19.52
CA LEU A 762 -25.46 36.93 18.07
C LEU A 762 -24.84 35.61 17.58
N GLY A 763 -25.57 34.90 16.71
CA GLY A 763 -25.10 33.68 16.06
C GLY A 763 -25.16 33.78 14.53
N ILE A 764 -24.30 33.04 13.84
CA ILE A 764 -24.36 32.75 12.41
C ILE A 764 -24.26 31.23 12.27
N ASP A 765 -25.38 30.58 12.02
CA ASP A 765 -25.46 29.16 11.70
C ASP A 765 -25.45 28.97 10.18
N VAL A 766 -24.62 28.05 9.69
CA VAL A 766 -24.50 27.69 8.28
C VAL A 766 -24.92 26.24 8.11
N GLY A 767 -26.05 26.02 7.44
CA GLY A 767 -26.59 24.69 7.12
C GLY A 767 -27.20 24.63 5.72
N ALA A 768 -27.17 23.45 5.10
CA ALA A 768 -27.45 23.27 3.69
C ALA A 768 -28.96 23.33 3.35
N GLU A 769 -29.39 24.42 2.69
CA GLU A 769 -29.94 24.39 1.32
C GLU A 769 -30.23 25.82 0.82
N VAL A 770 -29.27 26.43 0.11
CA VAL A 770 -29.56 27.56 -0.79
C VAL A 770 -28.97 27.24 -2.16
N SER A 771 -29.84 26.77 -3.05
CA SER A 771 -29.57 26.48 -4.46
C SER A 771 -29.39 27.76 -5.31
N ALA A 772 -28.50 28.65 -4.87
CA ALA A 772 -27.98 29.81 -5.59
C ALA A 772 -26.70 30.39 -4.95
N GLY A 773 -25.70 29.55 -4.68
CA GLY A 773 -24.29 29.94 -4.47
C GLY A 773 -23.96 30.73 -3.20
N THR A 774 -23.49 30.02 -2.17
CA THR A 774 -22.22 30.25 -1.41
C THR A 774 -22.17 29.26 -0.24
N SER A 775 -21.52 28.12 -0.43
CA SER A 775 -20.92 27.35 0.67
C SER A 775 -19.44 27.73 0.77
N LEU A 776 -18.88 27.72 1.99
CA LEU A 776 -17.51 28.18 2.25
C LEU A 776 -16.62 26.99 2.57
N GLY A 777 -16.25 26.21 1.55
CA GLY A 777 -15.23 25.16 1.69
C GLY A 777 -13.83 25.78 1.75
N ILE A 778 -13.04 25.48 2.79
CA ILE A 778 -11.60 25.72 2.76
C ILE A 778 -10.92 24.37 2.65
N GLU A 779 -10.37 24.12 1.48
CA GLU A 779 -9.53 22.97 1.17
C GLU A 779 -8.07 23.40 1.34
N TYR A 780 -7.30 22.68 2.17
CA TYR A 780 -5.89 22.95 2.38
C TYR A 780 -5.03 21.98 1.59
N THR A 781 -4.87 22.21 0.29
CA THR A 781 -3.88 21.52 -0.55
C THR A 781 -2.53 22.23 -0.44
N ARG A 782 -1.50 21.59 0.15
CA ARG A 782 -0.17 22.20 0.29
C ARG A 782 0.95 21.16 0.34
N SER A 783 1.94 21.33 -0.53
CA SER A 783 3.12 20.45 -0.64
C SER A 783 4.21 20.80 0.41
N VAL A 784 4.95 19.77 0.87
CA VAL A 784 5.87 19.73 2.04
C VAL A 784 7.34 19.42 1.68
N ASP A 785 8.31 20.31 1.89
CA ASP A 785 9.71 20.04 1.47
C ASP A 785 10.39 19.20 2.56
N VAL A 786 10.96 18.06 2.16
CA VAL A 786 11.76 17.24 3.07
C VAL A 786 13.08 17.96 3.36
N THR A 787 13.21 18.45 4.59
CA THR A 787 14.49 18.90 5.13
C THR A 787 15.04 17.78 6.01
N ALA A 788 16.31 17.39 5.84
CA ALA A 788 16.93 16.32 6.61
C ALA A 788 16.94 16.60 8.12
N GLY A 789 15.95 16.04 8.84
CA GLY A 789 15.75 16.16 10.28
C GLY A 789 14.30 15.83 10.73
N PRO A 790 14.01 15.87 12.05
CA PRO A 790 12.69 15.67 12.66
C PRO A 790 11.67 16.79 12.38
N VAL A 791 12.01 17.78 11.55
CA VAL A 791 11.23 19.01 11.36
C VAL A 791 10.94 19.23 9.89
N LEU A 792 9.66 19.10 9.52
CA LEU A 792 9.14 19.49 8.22
C LEU A 792 8.98 21.02 8.18
N ALA A 793 9.99 21.73 7.69
CA ALA A 793 9.98 23.18 7.54
C ALA A 793 10.05 23.60 6.06
N GLY A 794 9.03 24.32 5.56
CA GLY A 794 9.20 25.15 4.36
C GLY A 794 8.95 24.59 2.94
N TYR A 795 7.93 23.75 2.73
CA TYR A 795 7.09 23.69 1.49
C TYR A 795 7.65 23.38 0.07
N SER A 796 7.79 22.09 -0.28
CA SER A 796 7.58 21.45 -1.61
C SER A 796 7.76 19.91 -1.56
N VAL A 797 6.69 19.09 -1.42
CA VAL A 797 6.79 17.62 -1.56
C VAL A 797 6.63 17.26 -3.02
N GLY A 798 7.39 16.26 -3.47
CA GLY A 798 7.13 15.63 -4.77
C GLY A 798 5.70 15.12 -4.79
N TYR A 799 4.92 15.50 -5.80
CA TYR A 799 3.49 15.15 -5.90
C TYR A 799 3.24 13.66 -5.61
N GLY A 800 2.33 13.38 -4.69
CA GLY A 800 1.85 12.05 -4.34
C GLY A 800 0.76 12.18 -3.27
N VAL A 801 1.15 12.27 -2.00
CA VAL A 801 0.21 12.29 -0.86
C VAL A 801 -0.73 13.50 -0.91
N ASP A 802 -1.97 13.31 -1.37
CA ASP A 802 -3.06 14.29 -1.21
C ASP A 802 -3.71 14.17 0.17
N ALA A 803 -2.88 14.31 1.22
CA ALA A 803 -3.31 14.47 2.61
C ALA A 803 -4.00 15.83 2.82
N SER A 804 -5.17 15.98 2.20
CA SER A 804 -5.98 17.18 2.27
C SER A 804 -6.66 17.25 3.64
N LEU A 805 -6.22 18.20 4.47
CA LEU A 805 -7.01 18.61 5.63
C LEU A 805 -8.20 19.44 5.11
N THR A 806 -9.33 18.79 4.82
CA THR A 806 -10.50 19.48 4.24
C THR A 806 -11.37 20.07 5.34
N VAL A 807 -11.11 21.34 5.70
CA VAL A 807 -11.92 22.08 6.69
C VAL A 807 -13.14 22.71 6.00
N SER A 808 -14.06 21.84 5.59
CA SER A 808 -15.35 22.26 5.04
C SER A 808 -16.12 23.15 6.04
N SER A 809 -16.88 24.12 5.52
CA SER A 809 -17.97 24.75 6.27
C SER A 809 -19.18 24.95 5.36
N GLY A 810 -20.26 24.26 5.67
CA GLY A 810 -21.48 24.29 4.86
C GLY A 810 -22.68 23.58 5.47
N GLU A 811 -22.46 22.43 6.13
CA GLU A 811 -23.57 21.62 6.63
C GLU A 811 -23.96 21.94 8.08
N SER A 812 -23.01 22.45 8.89
CA SER A 812 -23.14 22.44 10.35
C SER A 812 -22.29 23.47 11.13
N THR A 813 -21.65 24.43 10.45
CA THR A 813 -20.74 25.40 11.09
C THR A 813 -21.52 26.51 11.79
N SER A 814 -21.18 26.79 13.05
CA SER A 814 -21.76 27.88 13.85
C SER A 814 -20.68 28.85 14.33
N TYR A 815 -20.98 30.14 14.23
CA TYR A 815 -20.22 31.21 14.85
C TYR A 815 -21.13 31.87 15.88
N ASP A 816 -20.71 32.00 17.12
CA ASP A 816 -21.49 32.68 18.16
C ASP A 816 -20.63 33.75 18.85
N VAL A 817 -21.26 34.82 19.30
CA VAL A 817 -20.68 35.77 20.24
C VAL A 817 -21.68 36.07 21.35
N SER A 818 -21.18 36.14 22.58
CA SER A 818 -21.87 36.65 23.75
C SER A 818 -21.17 37.94 24.19
N VAL A 819 -21.94 39.00 24.42
CA VAL A 819 -21.48 40.30 24.91
C VAL A 819 -22.24 40.60 26.20
N GLY A 820 -21.52 40.77 27.31
CA GLY A 820 -22.12 41.03 28.61
C GLY A 820 -22.94 42.32 28.66
N ASP A 821 -24.00 42.36 29.47
CA ASP A 821 -24.82 43.56 29.61
C ASP A 821 -24.10 44.66 30.41
N LEU A 822 -24.51 45.93 30.21
CA LEU A 822 -24.03 47.07 31.00
C LEU A 822 -24.88 47.25 32.26
N SER A 823 -24.26 47.67 33.36
CA SER A 823 -24.99 48.02 34.57
C SER A 823 -25.95 49.20 34.36
N SER A 824 -27.11 49.19 35.03
CA SER A 824 -28.05 50.34 35.11
C SER A 824 -27.40 51.70 35.39
N ALA A 825 -26.25 51.74 36.09
CA ALA A 825 -25.55 52.97 36.42
C ALA A 825 -24.77 53.57 35.23
N THR A 826 -24.36 52.74 34.26
CA THR A 826 -23.47 53.11 33.14
C THR A 826 -24.14 52.98 31.77
N PHE A 827 -25.21 52.18 31.65
CA PHE A 827 -25.93 51.91 30.40
C PHE A 827 -26.27 53.17 29.59
N ALA A 828 -26.81 54.21 30.23
CA ALA A 828 -27.26 55.43 29.52
C ALA A 828 -26.11 56.28 28.93
N GLU A 829 -24.88 56.11 29.42
CA GLU A 829 -23.68 56.81 28.95
C GLU A 829 -22.87 55.97 27.94
N HIS A 830 -22.89 54.65 28.10
CA HIS A 830 -22.00 53.72 27.40
C HIS A 830 -22.70 52.69 26.49
N GLN A 831 -24.02 52.77 26.30
CA GLN A 831 -24.73 51.90 25.33
C GLN A 831 -24.14 52.01 23.91
N TYR A 832 -24.00 50.87 23.25
CA TYR A 832 -23.52 50.72 21.88
C TYR A 832 -24.26 49.56 21.20
N ALA A 833 -24.08 49.41 19.90
CA ALA A 833 -24.47 48.21 19.17
C ALA A 833 -23.25 47.51 18.58
N PHE A 834 -23.33 46.19 18.42
CA PHE A 834 -22.25 45.38 17.87
C PHE A 834 -22.79 44.39 16.84
N GLY A 835 -21.95 44.00 15.88
CA GLY A 835 -22.25 42.91 14.95
C GLY A 835 -21.04 41.98 14.77
N MET A 836 -21.29 40.80 14.22
CA MET A 836 -20.29 39.77 13.96
C MET A 836 -20.20 39.51 12.46
N PHE A 837 -18.99 39.36 11.94
CA PHE A 837 -18.73 39.02 10.55
C PHE A 837 -17.58 38.04 10.40
N THR A 838 -17.60 37.26 9.31
CA THR A 838 -16.56 36.28 9.00
C THR A 838 -16.05 36.45 7.57
N TYR A 839 -14.77 36.14 7.37
CA TYR A 839 -14.11 36.14 6.06
C TYR A 839 -12.91 35.18 6.08
N VAL A 840 -12.36 34.88 4.90
CA VAL A 840 -11.15 34.04 4.77
C VAL A 840 -9.97 34.93 4.40
N GLN A 841 -8.90 34.87 5.20
CA GLN A 841 -7.72 35.70 5.00
C GLN A 841 -6.46 34.85 4.81
N PRO A 842 -5.55 35.19 3.87
CA PRO A 842 -4.21 34.63 3.85
C PRO A 842 -3.35 35.18 4.99
N ILE A 843 -2.83 34.29 5.84
CA ILE A 843 -1.96 34.57 6.99
C ILE A 843 -0.73 33.66 6.85
N GLY A 844 0.47 34.23 6.67
CA GLY A 844 1.72 33.45 6.59
C GLY A 844 1.80 32.40 5.47
N GLY A 845 1.03 32.57 4.39
CA GLY A 845 0.92 31.59 3.29
C GLY A 845 -0.14 30.50 3.51
N GLN A 846 -0.78 30.47 4.69
CA GLN A 846 -1.96 29.67 4.98
C GLN A 846 -3.23 30.50 4.76
N GLN A 847 -4.39 29.87 4.54
CA GLN A 847 -5.70 30.54 4.68
C GLN A 847 -6.24 30.30 6.11
N ALA A 848 -7.08 31.19 6.61
CA ALA A 848 -7.77 30.97 7.90
C ALA A 848 -9.14 31.66 7.92
N LYS A 849 -10.10 31.08 8.64
CA LYS A 849 -11.40 31.70 8.93
C LYS A 849 -11.21 32.78 9.99
N VAL A 850 -11.36 34.05 9.63
CA VAL A 850 -11.29 35.17 10.58
C VAL A 850 -12.70 35.50 11.05
N ILE A 851 -12.91 35.45 12.36
CA ILE A 851 -14.17 35.79 13.04
C ILE A 851 -13.93 37.11 13.77
N ASN A 852 -14.64 38.14 13.37
CA ASN A 852 -14.36 39.52 13.76
C ASN A 852 -15.67 40.28 14.06
N PHE A 853 -15.57 41.42 14.72
CA PHE A 853 -16.71 42.19 15.20
C PHE A 853 -16.63 43.65 14.77
N TRP A 854 -17.79 44.31 14.67
CA TRP A 854 -17.87 45.75 14.46
C TRP A 854 -18.73 46.41 15.53
N VAL A 855 -18.48 47.68 15.81
CA VAL A 855 -19.17 48.47 16.84
C VAL A 855 -19.76 49.75 16.24
N GLU A 856 -20.94 50.17 16.73
CA GLU A 856 -21.73 51.35 16.34
C GLU A 856 -22.28 52.15 17.54
#